data_AF-A0A7R9ANC6-F1
#
_entry.id   AF-A0A7R9ANC6-F1
#
_cell.length_a   1.000
_cell.length_b   1.000
_cell.length_c   1.000
_cell.angle_alpha   90.00
_cell.angle_beta   90.00
_cell.angle_gamma   90.00
#
_symmetry.space_group_name_H-M   'P 1'
#
loop_
_entity.id
_entity.type
_entity.pdbx_description
1 polymer ?
#
loop_
_entity_poly.entity_id
_entity_poly.type
_entity_poly.pdbx_seq_one_letter_code
_entity_poly.pdbx_strand_id
1 'polypeptide(L)'
;MKDDLEKGPGNKSREVEEVEGARCNPPFIACVLMSPRRSVRELLIHGLLYEKPCSNPGRPAEQLALIKRQSCDWLRARHVTTFLFCSSFSVNVFLRYSLQPQWLVTWRTARGPDTWPTFDTSRLNTAPICKVVQIQEKMTTPSSYTPVNQFYQDRAILVTGGTGFMGKVLVEKLLRSCPGIKNIYLLIRPKRGKDVSSRMSDLLQAPLFNNIRKDQPQALNKIIPIPGDIMQPELGISQFDQNILIREVSVVFHSAATVKFDEMLKQSVNINMLGTKRLVQLCHRILGLEALIHVSTAYCNCDRPEVDEVIYSPPYDPEHIIQCMEWMDDDLVNTVTPKLIGNRPNTYTFTKALAESMLMKRVREPACGHLLSSAREPLAGWIDNWNGPSGIIGATSKGIFRTILCDPNKVADLIPVDFVVNLLVCAAWKTATTRSDDIAVYNCCTGLQNPITWKQFVDYSFHHIRRHPLVDTMWYPDGAMHSCSTINTVCTFFLHFLPAHIVDFFTVIAGKKPFMASIQNKLSTAAVCLHYFTTQQWIFNDDKVRQLSSMLSVEDKKCFSFDVREIDWPTYIESYILGMRQFLFKEKPSSLPTARKKLRTEPVLPGPRHLGYWRDRLFNRIRKEQPLAVNKVIPIEGDITRPDLGISLSDQNVITRMVSIVFHSAATVRFDEVLKVSVKTNMVGTKQLVQLCHRIIKLEALVHVSTAYCNCDRPEVDEVIYSPPYDPEHIIQCMEWMDDDLVNTVTPKLIGNRPNTYTFTKALAESMLMKECGNLPVAIVRPSIVLSCALEPEIGWLDNVNGPTVIIAATAKGFFRTILCHEDKKADLIPVDMVTNLTICVAWRTATTKSDSITVYNCSSGIQNPITWKQFVDCCFRNIRKHPLEDMVWYPGGTIRSNSLVNSVCSTCMHFLPAHIIDILSRVFGKKPFMVNIQTKLSKASTFLKYFSTRQWHFNDDNTRELSSILSDDDKRTFLFDVREIHWPTYIESYILGVRQFIFKEHPSSLPLARKHLLKYVWIHNRIIKINI
;
A
#
# COMPACT_ATOMS: atom_id res chain seq x y z
N MET A 1 38.08 -13.21 25.28
CA MET A 1 39.53 -13.51 25.20
C MET A 1 40.20 -12.21 24.82
N LYS A 2 41.02 -11.65 25.72
CA LYS A 2 40.79 -10.29 26.22
C LYS A 2 39.51 -10.16 27.05
N ASP A 3 39.52 -9.46 28.18
CA ASP A 3 40.26 -9.73 29.44
C ASP A 3 39.53 -8.94 30.57
N ASP A 4 39.82 -9.24 31.83
CA ASP A 4 39.04 -8.82 33.01
C ASP A 4 39.36 -7.41 33.59
N LEU A 5 38.63 -7.08 34.67
CA LEU A 5 38.81 -5.98 35.64
C LEU A 5 38.10 -4.65 35.27
N GLU A 6 37.55 -3.86 36.21
CA GLU A 6 37.72 -3.81 37.69
C GLU A 6 36.40 -3.97 38.51
N LYS A 7 36.47 -3.84 39.85
CA LYS A 7 35.41 -4.21 40.82
C LYS A 7 34.95 -3.04 41.73
N GLY A 8 33.64 -2.74 41.72
CA GLY A 8 32.83 -2.20 42.85
C GLY A 8 33.36 -0.99 43.65
N PRO A 9 32.88 -0.73 44.89
CA PRO A 9 31.60 -1.11 45.54
C PRO A 9 30.57 0.07 45.45
N GLY A 10 29.40 0.14 46.10
CA GLY A 10 28.64 -0.82 46.91
C GLY A 10 28.35 -0.39 48.36
N ASN A 11 27.19 0.26 48.65
CA ASN A 11 26.47 0.22 49.95
C ASN A 11 25.17 1.08 49.96
N LYS A 12 24.13 0.58 50.69
CA LYS A 12 23.19 1.22 51.67
C LYS A 12 22.65 2.66 51.41
N SER A 13 21.44 3.06 51.83
CA SER A 13 20.34 2.48 52.67
C SER A 13 19.04 3.29 52.41
N ARG A 14 17.93 3.19 53.17
CA ARG A 14 17.07 2.06 53.64
C ARG A 14 15.98 2.60 54.62
N GLU A 15 15.01 3.38 54.15
CA GLU A 15 13.95 4.00 54.98
C GLU A 15 12.59 3.97 54.21
N VAL A 16 11.51 3.24 54.55
CA VAL A 16 11.13 2.31 55.65
C VAL A 16 10.46 2.91 56.91
N GLU A 17 9.17 3.28 56.77
CA GLU A 17 8.04 3.25 57.75
C GLU A 17 6.74 3.24 56.88
N GLU A 18 5.66 2.44 57.06
CA GLU A 18 4.78 2.12 58.22
C GLU A 18 3.71 3.21 58.49
N VAL A 19 2.41 2.95 58.82
CA VAL A 19 1.63 1.70 58.99
C VAL A 19 0.09 1.97 58.87
N GLU A 20 -0.77 0.93 58.92
CA GLU A 20 -2.25 0.95 59.14
C GLU A 20 -3.18 1.55 58.04
N GLY A 21 -4.47 1.19 57.94
CA GLY A 21 -5.19 0.05 58.56
C GLY A 21 -6.73 0.22 58.61
N ALA A 22 -7.50 -0.83 58.22
CA ALA A 22 -8.97 -0.98 58.38
C ALA A 22 -9.88 0.00 57.56
N ARG A 23 -11.17 -0.27 57.21
CA ARG A 23 -12.05 -1.47 57.33
C ARG A 23 -13.28 -1.35 56.37
N CYS A 24 -13.95 -2.49 56.15
CA CYS A 24 -15.38 -2.68 55.75
C CYS A 24 -15.87 -2.44 54.29
N ASN A 25 -16.76 -3.36 53.89
CA ASN A 25 -17.65 -3.44 52.71
C ASN A 25 -19.09 -3.70 53.24
N PRO A 26 -20.16 -3.72 52.43
CA PRO A 26 -20.56 -2.94 51.24
C PRO A 26 -21.89 -2.17 51.57
N PRO A 27 -22.81 -1.72 50.65
CA PRO A 27 -23.63 -2.59 49.77
C PRO A 27 -24.14 -2.01 48.41
N PHE A 28 -24.66 -2.91 47.56
CA PHE A 28 -25.79 -2.78 46.59
C PHE A 28 -26.03 -1.50 45.74
N ILE A 29 -26.15 -1.72 44.41
CA ILE A 29 -27.00 -0.92 43.50
C ILE A 29 -28.25 -1.73 43.14
N ALA A 30 -29.44 -1.20 43.44
CA ALA A 30 -30.75 -1.65 42.95
C ALA A 30 -31.84 -0.61 43.29
N CYS A 31 -32.95 -0.43 42.56
CA CYS A 31 -33.31 -0.71 41.15
C CYS A 31 -34.71 -0.08 40.87
N VAL A 32 -35.29 -0.36 39.69
CA VAL A 32 -36.73 -0.42 39.33
C VAL A 32 -37.51 0.88 39.00
N LEU A 33 -38.46 0.70 38.05
CA LEU A 33 -39.62 1.53 37.65
C LEU A 33 -39.35 2.73 36.71
N MET A 34 -40.12 2.96 35.63
CA MET A 34 -41.18 2.16 35.00
C MET A 34 -41.30 2.45 33.49
N SER A 35 -41.74 1.47 32.70
CA SER A 35 -42.32 1.67 31.35
C SER A 35 -43.84 1.80 31.47
N PRO A 36 -44.54 2.43 30.50
CA PRO A 36 -45.48 1.59 29.74
C PRO A 36 -45.73 1.97 28.26
N ARG A 37 -45.62 0.97 27.37
CA ARG A 37 -46.52 0.70 26.19
C ARG A 37 -46.44 1.71 25.01
N ARG A 38 -46.73 1.40 23.74
CA ARG A 38 -47.10 0.19 22.91
C ARG A 38 -46.98 0.64 21.41
N SER A 39 -47.02 -0.15 20.34
CA SER A 39 -46.63 -1.54 19.96
C SER A 39 -47.20 -1.88 18.56
N VAL A 40 -46.69 -2.92 17.86
CA VAL A 40 -47.28 -3.56 16.64
C VAL A 40 -47.08 -2.71 15.34
N ARG A 41 -46.74 -3.23 14.14
CA ARG A 41 -46.88 -4.60 13.58
C ARG A 41 -45.70 -5.13 12.73
N GLU A 42 -45.60 -6.46 12.79
CA GLU A 42 -44.86 -7.50 12.03
C GLU A 42 -44.40 -7.25 10.57
N LEU A 43 -43.22 -7.81 10.23
CA LEU A 43 -42.93 -8.46 8.94
C LEU A 43 -42.00 -9.66 9.19
N LEU A 44 -42.25 -10.82 8.56
CA LEU A 44 -41.68 -12.13 8.92
C LEU A 44 -41.76 -13.10 7.72
N ILE A 45 -41.09 -14.27 7.77
CA ILE A 45 -41.17 -15.42 6.84
C ILE A 45 -40.48 -15.18 5.46
N HIS A 46 -39.61 -16.05 4.92
CA HIS A 46 -38.79 -17.15 5.48
C HIS A 46 -37.63 -17.46 4.51
N GLY A 47 -36.56 -18.09 4.99
CA GLY A 47 -35.66 -18.88 4.15
C GLY A 47 -36.01 -20.38 4.24
N LEU A 48 -35.76 -21.16 3.18
CA LEU A 48 -35.76 -22.63 3.22
C LEU A 48 -34.78 -23.24 2.20
N LEU A 49 -34.06 -24.27 2.64
CA LEU A 49 -33.30 -25.20 1.80
C LEU A 49 -34.21 -26.36 1.35
N TYR A 50 -33.84 -27.03 0.25
CA TYR A 50 -34.50 -28.26 -0.19
C TYR A 50 -33.84 -29.48 0.45
N GLU A 51 -34.52 -30.12 1.41
CA GLU A 51 -34.98 -31.52 1.33
C GLU A 51 -35.77 -31.92 2.59
N LYS A 52 -36.71 -32.88 2.47
CA LYS A 52 -37.66 -33.31 3.51
C LYS A 52 -37.68 -34.84 3.67
N PRO A 53 -37.88 -35.36 4.89
CA PRO A 53 -38.63 -36.59 5.13
C PRO A 53 -40.13 -36.30 5.40
N CYS A 54 -40.96 -37.34 5.42
CA CYS A 54 -42.43 -37.25 5.27
C CYS A 54 -43.24 -37.32 6.58
N SER A 55 -44.42 -36.69 6.58
CA SER A 55 -45.64 -37.24 7.20
C SER A 55 -46.93 -36.69 6.56
N ASN A 56 -47.93 -37.57 6.45
CA ASN A 56 -49.27 -37.42 5.84
C ASN A 56 -50.27 -36.58 6.68
N PRO A 57 -51.55 -36.38 6.27
CA PRO A 57 -52.14 -36.22 4.92
C PRO A 57 -53.15 -35.03 4.81
N GLY A 58 -53.71 -34.75 3.62
CA GLY A 58 -54.89 -33.85 3.48
C GLY A 58 -55.20 -33.40 2.04
N ARG A 59 -56.45 -33.60 1.58
CA ARG A 59 -57.02 -33.29 0.24
C ARG A 59 -58.50 -32.85 0.43
N PRO A 60 -59.21 -32.29 -0.57
CA PRO A 60 -58.81 -31.51 -1.76
C PRO A 60 -59.71 -30.24 -1.92
N ALA A 61 -60.25 -29.99 -3.14
CA ALA A 61 -61.13 -28.88 -3.59
C ALA A 61 -60.41 -27.53 -3.83
N GLU A 62 -60.31 -26.98 -5.06
CA GLU A 62 -61.35 -26.50 -6.01
C GLU A 62 -61.84 -25.07 -5.66
N GLN A 63 -62.07 -24.13 -6.60
CA GLN A 63 -62.11 -24.22 -8.07
C GLN A 63 -61.81 -22.86 -8.76
N LEU A 64 -62.05 -22.79 -10.08
CA LEU A 64 -62.22 -21.59 -10.92
C LEU A 64 -60.97 -20.74 -11.30
N ALA A 65 -60.60 -20.86 -12.57
CA ALA A 65 -59.82 -19.90 -13.34
C ALA A 65 -60.65 -19.42 -14.55
N LEU A 66 -60.30 -18.28 -15.17
CA LEU A 66 -60.86 -17.93 -16.48
C LEU A 66 -59.89 -17.14 -17.39
N ILE A 67 -59.40 -17.84 -18.42
CA ILE A 67 -59.23 -17.41 -19.85
C ILE A 67 -58.29 -16.20 -20.16
N LYS A 68 -57.17 -16.33 -20.91
CA LYS A 68 -56.97 -16.64 -22.38
C LYS A 68 -57.41 -15.49 -23.32
N ARG A 69 -56.80 -15.19 -24.48
CA ARG A 69 -55.63 -15.73 -25.25
C ARG A 69 -55.38 -14.87 -26.52
N GLN A 70 -54.12 -14.72 -26.96
CA GLN A 70 -53.68 -14.46 -28.36
C GLN A 70 -52.13 -14.50 -28.41
N SER A 71 -51.40 -14.67 -29.54
CA SER A 71 -51.45 -15.68 -30.62
C SER A 71 -50.06 -15.72 -31.32
N CYS A 72 -49.76 -16.72 -32.16
CA CYS A 72 -48.45 -16.91 -32.83
C CYS A 72 -48.45 -16.45 -34.32
N ASP A 73 -47.27 -16.16 -34.93
CA ASP A 73 -46.71 -16.99 -36.03
C ASP A 73 -45.39 -16.49 -36.72
N TRP A 74 -44.47 -17.46 -36.95
CA TRP A 74 -43.58 -17.77 -38.11
C TRP A 74 -42.53 -16.82 -38.80
N LEU A 75 -41.36 -17.45 -39.12
CA LEU A 75 -40.26 -17.14 -40.10
C LEU A 75 -39.35 -15.90 -39.86
N ARG A 76 -38.01 -15.87 -40.08
CA ARG A 76 -37.00 -16.39 -41.08
C ARG A 76 -36.91 -15.57 -42.39
N ALA A 77 -35.75 -15.32 -43.04
CA ALA A 77 -34.31 -15.38 -42.67
C ALA A 77 -33.38 -14.90 -43.84
N ARG A 78 -32.11 -14.51 -43.54
CA ARG A 78 -30.92 -14.41 -44.47
C ARG A 78 -30.98 -13.31 -45.57
N HIS A 79 -29.92 -12.90 -46.29
CA HIS A 79 -28.49 -13.30 -46.47
C HIS A 79 -27.67 -12.10 -47.07
N VAL A 80 -26.31 -12.12 -47.06
CA VAL A 80 -25.38 -11.47 -48.07
C VAL A 80 -25.36 -9.90 -48.15
N THR A 81 -24.26 -9.12 -48.36
CA THR A 81 -22.77 -9.27 -48.31
C THR A 81 -22.05 -7.89 -48.13
N THR A 82 -20.75 -7.93 -47.82
CA THR A 82 -19.70 -6.88 -47.85
C THR A 82 -19.58 -6.01 -49.12
N PHE A 83 -19.11 -4.74 -49.01
CA PHE A 83 -18.10 -4.14 -49.94
C PHE A 83 -17.30 -2.97 -49.26
N LEU A 84 -16.37 -2.34 -50.00
CA LEU A 84 -15.26 -1.49 -49.54
C LEU A 84 -15.34 0.00 -50.01
N PHE A 85 -14.36 0.80 -49.56
CA PHE A 85 -13.75 2.01 -50.17
C PHE A 85 -14.25 3.45 -49.83
N CYS A 86 -13.28 4.21 -49.27
CA CYS A 86 -12.89 5.63 -49.50
C CYS A 86 -13.81 6.86 -49.36
N SER A 87 -13.10 7.97 -49.10
CA SER A 87 -13.44 9.40 -49.33
C SER A 87 -14.59 10.00 -48.50
N SER A 88 -14.63 11.28 -48.06
CA SER A 88 -13.76 12.49 -48.07
C SER A 88 -14.64 13.69 -48.46
N PHE A 89 -14.32 14.89 -47.95
CA PHE A 89 -15.11 16.13 -48.02
C PHE A 89 -16.42 16.09 -47.19
N SER A 90 -16.75 17.03 -46.30
CA SER A 90 -16.72 18.53 -46.35
C SER A 90 -17.82 19.07 -47.28
N VAL A 91 -18.65 20.06 -46.92
CA VAL A 91 -18.28 21.48 -46.76
C VAL A 91 -19.51 22.31 -46.23
N ASN A 92 -19.32 23.16 -45.21
CA ASN A 92 -20.07 24.43 -44.92
C ASN A 92 -21.63 24.37 -44.66
N VAL A 93 -22.38 25.43 -44.26
CA VAL A 93 -22.12 26.86 -43.94
C VAL A 93 -23.19 27.46 -42.96
N PHE A 94 -22.80 28.46 -42.12
CA PHE A 94 -23.62 29.54 -41.50
C PHE A 94 -24.79 29.20 -40.52
N LEU A 95 -25.37 30.13 -39.74
CA LEU A 95 -24.89 31.38 -39.07
C LEU A 95 -25.89 31.82 -37.96
N ARG A 96 -25.43 32.71 -37.06
CA ARG A 96 -26.11 33.38 -35.92
C ARG A 96 -27.58 33.81 -36.09
N TYR A 97 -28.31 33.84 -34.96
CA TYR A 97 -28.96 35.01 -34.27
C TYR A 97 -30.19 34.48 -33.48
N SER A 98 -30.20 34.51 -32.13
CA SER A 98 -30.46 35.65 -31.22
C SER A 98 -31.94 36.00 -31.05
N LEU A 99 -32.44 36.00 -29.81
CA LEU A 99 -33.08 37.18 -29.17
C LEU A 99 -33.45 36.93 -27.67
N GLN A 100 -33.60 38.04 -26.94
CA GLN A 100 -34.01 38.22 -25.53
C GLN A 100 -35.28 39.13 -25.52
N PRO A 101 -35.83 39.65 -24.39
CA PRO A 101 -35.98 39.18 -23.00
C PRO A 101 -37.47 39.32 -22.54
N GLN A 102 -37.80 39.55 -21.24
CA GLN A 102 -38.52 40.77 -20.78
C GLN A 102 -38.91 40.85 -19.25
N TRP A 103 -38.53 41.98 -18.63
CA TRP A 103 -39.19 42.83 -17.58
C TRP A 103 -39.37 42.47 -16.07
N LEU A 104 -39.60 43.56 -15.29
CA LEU A 104 -39.61 43.75 -13.82
C LEU A 104 -40.95 44.37 -13.33
N VAL A 105 -41.26 44.28 -12.01
CA VAL A 105 -42.08 45.25 -11.22
C VAL A 105 -41.49 45.40 -9.78
N THR A 106 -41.95 46.36 -8.95
CA THR A 106 -41.17 47.03 -7.87
C THR A 106 -41.79 47.16 -6.45
N TRP A 107 -40.91 47.19 -5.43
CA TRP A 107 -40.89 47.96 -4.15
C TRP A 107 -42.15 48.34 -3.33
N ARG A 108 -42.12 48.10 -1.99
CA ARG A 108 -42.53 49.06 -0.90
C ARG A 108 -42.09 48.62 0.52
N THR A 109 -42.28 49.45 1.56
CA THR A 109 -41.68 49.35 2.92
C THR A 109 -42.64 49.67 4.10
N ALA A 110 -42.41 49.10 5.30
CA ALA A 110 -43.06 49.43 6.60
C ALA A 110 -42.23 48.92 7.82
N ARG A 111 -42.63 49.18 9.09
CA ARG A 111 -41.82 48.96 10.33
C ARG A 111 -42.55 48.24 11.50
N GLY A 112 -41.88 47.26 12.15
CA GLY A 112 -41.86 46.88 13.60
C GLY A 112 -43.18 46.60 14.37
N PRO A 113 -43.12 46.35 15.72
CA PRO A 113 -42.02 45.78 16.54
C PRO A 113 -42.50 44.76 17.63
N ASP A 114 -41.63 44.44 18.62
CA ASP A 114 -41.87 43.80 19.94
C ASP A 114 -42.25 42.27 19.96
N THR A 115 -42.01 41.45 21.01
CA THR A 115 -41.55 41.60 22.42
C THR A 115 -40.56 40.47 22.86
N TRP A 116 -39.85 40.67 23.98
CA TRP A 116 -39.24 39.63 24.85
C TRP A 116 -39.33 40.09 26.32
N PRO A 117 -39.51 39.19 27.31
CA PRO A 117 -39.17 39.50 28.70
C PRO A 117 -38.24 38.48 29.39
N THR A 118 -37.23 39.06 30.03
CA THR A 118 -36.28 38.57 31.04
C THR A 118 -36.78 37.61 32.13
N PHE A 119 -35.85 36.87 32.75
CA PHE A 119 -35.97 36.42 34.14
C PHE A 119 -34.76 36.85 34.99
N ASP A 120 -34.97 36.95 36.30
CA ASP A 120 -34.14 37.71 37.26
C ASP A 120 -33.00 36.90 37.93
N THR A 121 -32.00 37.61 38.47
CA THR A 121 -30.83 37.05 39.16
C THR A 121 -30.71 37.60 40.59
N SER A 122 -30.92 36.78 41.63
CA SER A 122 -30.58 37.17 43.00
C SER A 122 -30.11 36.04 43.94
N ARG A 123 -28.91 36.25 44.50
CA ARG A 123 -28.39 35.78 45.81
C ARG A 123 -28.32 34.27 46.11
N LEU A 124 -27.08 33.77 46.27
CA LEU A 124 -26.45 33.65 47.60
C LEU A 124 -24.93 33.44 47.51
N ASN A 125 -24.21 33.71 48.60
CA ASN A 125 -22.74 33.81 48.64
C ASN A 125 -22.06 32.58 49.25
N THR A 126 -20.80 32.33 48.85
CA THR A 126 -19.64 32.20 49.77
C THR A 126 -18.33 32.23 48.97
N ALA A 127 -17.20 32.55 49.61
CA ALA A 127 -15.87 32.76 49.00
C ALA A 127 -14.82 31.81 49.66
N PRO A 128 -13.53 31.72 49.21
CA PRO A 128 -12.60 32.85 49.19
C PRO A 128 -11.64 32.97 47.98
N ILE A 129 -11.54 34.20 47.48
CA ILE A 129 -10.32 34.95 47.08
C ILE A 129 -9.05 34.14 46.71
N CYS A 130 -8.60 34.32 45.47
CA CYS A 130 -7.18 34.29 45.10
C CYS A 130 -6.83 35.48 44.19
N LYS A 131 -5.55 35.89 44.14
CA LYS A 131 -5.13 37.20 43.61
C LYS A 131 -5.31 37.32 42.09
N VAL A 132 -6.11 38.31 41.65
CA VAL A 132 -6.09 38.79 40.25
C VAL A 132 -4.89 39.73 40.07
N VAL A 133 -3.96 39.37 39.20
CA VAL A 133 -2.98 40.30 38.63
C VAL A 133 -3.70 41.11 37.55
N GLN A 134 -3.68 42.44 37.64
CA GLN A 134 -4.23 43.31 36.60
C GLN A 134 -3.38 43.24 35.33
N ILE A 135 -3.77 42.36 34.40
CA ILE A 135 -3.40 42.51 33.00
C ILE A 135 -4.26 43.66 32.45
N GLN A 136 -3.63 44.76 32.07
CA GLN A 136 -4.32 45.84 31.36
C GLN A 136 -4.71 45.35 29.96
N GLU A 137 -5.99 45.03 29.77
CA GLU A 137 -6.54 44.86 28.42
C GLU A 137 -6.41 46.19 27.67
N LYS A 138 -5.49 46.24 26.70
CA LYS A 138 -5.45 47.35 25.73
C LYS A 138 -6.71 47.27 24.88
N MET A 139 -7.69 48.12 25.18
CA MET A 139 -8.85 48.36 24.33
C MET A 139 -8.39 48.62 22.89
N THR A 140 -8.72 47.71 21.99
CA THR A 140 -8.35 47.83 20.57
C THR A 140 -9.22 48.87 19.89
N THR A 141 -8.66 50.05 19.68
CA THR A 141 -9.12 50.98 18.63
C THR A 141 -9.14 50.27 17.27
N PRO A 142 -9.90 50.77 16.26
CA PRO A 142 -9.93 50.16 14.94
C PRO A 142 -8.51 49.94 14.41
N SER A 143 -8.21 48.72 13.96
CA SER A 143 -6.85 48.31 13.64
C SER A 143 -6.28 49.15 12.49
N SER A 144 -5.40 50.10 12.82
CA SER A 144 -4.59 50.81 11.83
C SER A 144 -3.82 49.78 11.02
N TYR A 145 -3.95 49.85 9.68
CA TYR A 145 -3.21 48.97 8.78
C TYR A 145 -1.70 49.09 9.05
N THR A 146 -1.06 48.00 9.48
CA THR A 146 0.40 47.91 9.64
C THR A 146 1.02 47.57 8.28
N PRO A 147 1.89 48.42 7.70
CA PRO A 147 2.60 48.11 6.46
C PRO A 147 3.38 46.80 6.51
N VAL A 148 3.51 46.13 5.36
CA VAL A 148 4.14 44.80 5.29
C VAL A 148 5.60 44.88 5.73
N ASN A 149 6.33 45.92 5.30
CA ASN A 149 7.72 46.14 5.70
C ASN A 149 7.87 46.46 7.20
N GLN A 150 6.94 47.23 7.80
CA GLN A 150 6.96 47.58 9.21
C GLN A 150 6.70 46.36 10.11
N PHE A 151 5.89 45.39 9.67
CA PHE A 151 5.72 44.13 10.40
C PHE A 151 7.04 43.37 10.59
N TYR A 152 7.97 43.45 9.65
CA TYR A 152 9.28 42.79 9.74
C TYR A 152 10.33 43.57 10.55
N GLN A 153 10.01 44.77 11.04
CA GLN A 153 10.91 45.58 11.87
C GLN A 153 11.36 44.80 13.12
N ASP A 154 12.66 44.81 13.38
CA ASP A 154 13.36 44.18 14.52
C ASP A 154 13.14 42.66 14.70
N ARG A 155 12.45 41.99 13.77
CA ARG A 155 12.23 40.54 13.79
C ARG A 155 13.46 39.77 13.35
N ALA A 156 13.70 38.61 13.97
CA ALA A 156 14.53 37.57 13.38
C ALA A 156 13.67 36.54 12.62
N ILE A 157 14.18 36.11 11.47
CA ILE A 157 13.52 35.22 10.53
C ILE A 157 14.37 33.95 10.36
N LEU A 158 13.75 32.77 10.33
CA LEU A 158 14.38 31.51 9.93
C LEU A 158 13.92 31.13 8.51
N VAL A 159 14.86 30.87 7.60
CA VAL A 159 14.55 30.36 6.25
C VAL A 159 15.25 29.03 6.02
N THR A 160 14.47 27.97 5.82
CA THR A 160 14.98 26.67 5.35
C THR A 160 14.84 26.59 3.83
N GLY A 161 15.86 26.06 3.15
CA GLY A 161 15.89 26.06 1.69
C GLY A 161 16.36 27.37 1.05
N GLY A 162 16.78 28.37 1.86
CA GLY A 162 17.26 29.69 1.40
C GLY A 162 18.43 29.69 0.38
N THR A 163 19.10 28.56 0.20
CA THR A 163 20.15 28.38 -0.83
C THR A 163 19.66 27.80 -2.16
N GLY A 164 18.39 27.41 -2.28
CA GLY A 164 17.71 27.02 -3.52
C GLY A 164 17.01 28.21 -4.19
N PHE A 165 16.73 28.09 -5.50
CA PHE A 165 16.21 29.14 -6.40
C PHE A 165 15.30 30.20 -5.73
N MET A 166 14.07 29.81 -5.37
CA MET A 166 13.06 30.66 -4.72
C MET A 166 13.53 31.21 -3.35
N GLY A 167 14.30 30.41 -2.60
CA GLY A 167 14.89 30.82 -1.34
C GLY A 167 15.89 31.98 -1.48
N LYS A 168 16.65 32.04 -2.59
CA LYS A 168 17.55 33.17 -2.86
C LYS A 168 16.77 34.46 -3.11
N VAL A 169 15.71 34.38 -3.91
CA VAL A 169 14.83 35.51 -4.24
C VAL A 169 14.11 36.00 -2.98
N LEU A 170 13.67 35.11 -2.10
CA LEU A 170 13.08 35.45 -0.80
C LEU A 170 14.07 36.21 0.10
N VAL A 171 15.32 35.73 0.22
CA VAL A 171 16.36 36.40 1.04
C VAL A 171 16.72 37.78 0.47
N GLU A 172 16.83 37.91 -0.85
CA GLU A 172 17.03 39.22 -1.51
C GLU A 172 15.86 40.18 -1.22
N LYS A 173 14.63 39.72 -1.44
CA LYS A 173 13.43 40.52 -1.25
C LYS A 173 13.27 41.00 0.19
N LEU A 174 13.53 40.12 1.16
CA LEU A 174 13.49 40.46 2.58
C LEU A 174 14.54 41.54 2.91
N LEU A 175 15.79 41.39 2.46
CA LEU A 175 16.82 42.41 2.71
C LEU A 175 16.51 43.76 2.06
N ARG A 176 16.05 43.77 0.80
CA ARG A 176 15.80 45.00 0.03
C ARG A 176 14.52 45.72 0.43
N SER A 177 13.42 45.01 0.60
CA SER A 177 12.10 45.60 0.87
C SER A 177 11.74 45.68 2.35
N CYS A 178 12.42 44.93 3.22
CA CYS A 178 12.23 44.95 4.67
C CYS A 178 13.55 45.27 5.40
N PRO A 179 14.19 46.43 5.15
CA PRO A 179 15.51 46.76 5.71
C PRO A 179 15.54 46.82 7.24
N GLY A 180 14.37 46.92 7.89
CA GLY A 180 14.18 46.88 9.35
C GLY A 180 14.37 45.51 10.02
N ILE A 181 14.50 44.41 9.27
CA ILE A 181 14.75 43.06 9.84
C ILE A 181 15.97 43.07 10.75
N LYS A 182 15.94 42.35 11.87
CA LYS A 182 17.12 42.14 12.74
C LYS A 182 18.10 41.16 12.08
N ASN A 183 17.72 39.88 12.01
CA ASN A 183 18.55 38.76 11.55
C ASN A 183 17.76 37.85 10.58
N ILE A 184 18.42 37.28 9.58
CA ILE A 184 17.91 36.20 8.72
C ILE A 184 18.78 34.97 8.94
N TYR A 185 18.30 34.05 9.76
CA TYR A 185 18.92 32.75 9.99
C TYR A 185 18.65 31.83 8.79
N LEU A 186 19.69 31.34 8.11
CA LEU A 186 19.57 30.41 6.99
C LEU A 186 20.01 29.00 7.37
N LEU A 187 19.10 28.02 7.27
CA LEU A 187 19.49 26.62 7.43
C LEU A 187 20.25 26.14 6.18
N ILE A 188 21.56 25.90 6.33
CA ILE A 188 22.45 25.51 5.24
C ILE A 188 23.03 24.11 5.50
N ARG A 189 22.59 23.16 4.68
CA ARG A 189 23.15 21.81 4.61
C ARG A 189 24.56 21.79 4.00
N PRO A 190 25.57 21.12 4.62
CA PRO A 190 26.85 20.88 3.96
C PRO A 190 26.70 19.98 2.72
N LYS A 191 27.59 20.11 1.73
CA LYS A 191 27.58 19.29 0.51
C LYS A 191 28.96 18.64 0.31
N ARG A 192 29.03 17.48 -0.34
CA ARG A 192 30.31 16.85 -0.69
C ARG A 192 31.20 17.85 -1.45
N GLY A 193 32.31 18.25 -0.83
CA GLY A 193 33.26 19.24 -1.37
C GLY A 193 32.91 20.73 -1.13
N LYS A 194 31.85 21.06 -0.37
CA LYS A 194 31.56 22.44 0.08
C LYS A 194 30.93 22.46 1.48
N ASP A 195 31.63 23.11 2.41
CA ASP A 195 31.14 23.40 3.76
C ASP A 195 30.06 24.50 3.76
N VAL A 196 29.54 24.83 4.94
CA VAL A 196 28.53 25.88 5.12
C VAL A 196 29.06 27.25 4.67
N SER A 197 30.31 27.59 4.98
CA SER A 197 30.92 28.88 4.64
C SER A 197 31.09 29.04 3.13
N SER A 198 31.56 28.01 2.43
CA SER A 198 31.65 27.99 0.96
C SER A 198 30.26 28.12 0.31
N ARG A 199 29.24 27.42 0.84
CA ARG A 199 27.86 27.53 0.33
C ARG A 199 27.20 28.88 0.62
N MET A 200 27.57 29.52 1.73
CA MET A 200 27.16 30.89 2.08
C MET A 200 27.83 31.91 1.15
N SER A 201 29.13 31.74 0.84
CA SER A 201 29.84 32.56 -0.15
C SER A 201 29.25 32.40 -1.57
N ASP A 202 28.95 31.17 -2.01
CA ASP A 202 28.24 30.90 -3.28
C ASP A 202 26.90 31.66 -3.38
N LEU A 203 26.15 31.74 -2.27
CA LEU A 203 24.90 32.48 -2.17
C LEU A 203 25.15 34.00 -2.28
N LEU A 204 26.03 34.53 -1.43
CA LEU A 204 26.37 35.95 -1.36
C LEU A 204 27.06 36.50 -2.61
N GLN A 205 27.61 35.65 -3.49
CA GLN A 205 28.20 36.02 -4.78
C GLN A 205 27.26 35.83 -5.98
N ALA A 206 26.05 35.28 -5.79
CA ALA A 206 25.12 35.06 -6.89
C ALA A 206 24.67 36.40 -7.55
N PRO A 207 24.34 36.44 -8.86
CA PRO A 207 24.06 37.69 -9.59
C PRO A 207 22.89 38.51 -9.04
N LEU A 208 21.86 37.86 -8.47
CA LEU A 208 20.69 38.56 -7.92
C LEU A 208 21.05 39.54 -6.78
N PHE A 209 22.10 39.27 -6.02
CA PHE A 209 22.57 40.13 -4.93
C PHE A 209 23.50 41.27 -5.40
N ASN A 210 23.72 41.46 -6.72
CA ASN A 210 24.56 42.54 -7.26
C ASN A 210 24.15 43.92 -6.74
N ASN A 211 22.84 44.21 -6.74
CA ASN A 211 22.32 45.52 -6.34
C ASN A 211 22.54 45.73 -4.83
N ILE A 212 22.22 44.74 -3.99
CA ILE A 212 22.48 44.81 -2.54
C ILE A 212 23.98 44.95 -2.24
N ARG A 213 24.86 44.20 -2.93
CA ARG A 213 26.34 44.35 -2.79
C ARG A 213 26.85 45.75 -3.13
N LYS A 214 26.19 46.45 -4.05
CA LYS A 214 26.59 47.80 -4.53
C LYS A 214 25.98 48.92 -3.69
N ASP A 215 24.69 48.79 -3.37
CA ASP A 215 23.86 49.89 -2.86
C ASP A 215 23.60 49.79 -1.35
N GLN A 216 23.65 48.59 -0.75
CA GLN A 216 23.45 48.35 0.69
C GLN A 216 24.29 47.14 1.22
N PRO A 217 25.62 47.11 1.06
CA PRO A 217 26.45 45.95 1.39
C PRO A 217 26.29 45.48 2.84
N GLN A 218 26.07 46.41 3.79
CA GLN A 218 25.83 46.12 5.21
C GLN A 218 24.58 45.28 5.48
N ALA A 219 23.60 45.24 4.56
CA ALA A 219 22.42 44.40 4.71
C ALA A 219 22.76 42.90 4.68
N LEU A 220 23.84 42.50 3.99
CA LEU A 220 24.28 41.11 3.90
C LEU A 220 24.76 40.56 5.26
N ASN A 221 25.24 41.43 6.16
CA ASN A 221 25.66 41.06 7.52
C ASN A 221 24.51 40.55 8.39
N LYS A 222 23.25 40.80 8.00
CA LYS A 222 22.06 40.28 8.68
C LYS A 222 21.81 38.80 8.40
N ILE A 223 22.48 38.21 7.40
CA ILE A 223 22.31 36.80 7.04
C ILE A 223 23.24 35.95 7.90
N ILE A 224 22.68 35.15 8.81
CA ILE A 224 23.42 34.28 9.72
C ILE A 224 23.27 32.82 9.27
N PRO A 225 24.34 32.13 8.84
CA PRO A 225 24.26 30.74 8.41
C PRO A 225 24.19 29.79 9.61
N ILE A 226 23.14 28.96 9.65
CA ILE A 226 22.96 27.88 10.61
C ILE A 226 23.30 26.55 9.93
N PRO A 227 24.33 25.81 10.39
CA PRO A 227 24.59 24.45 9.93
C PRO A 227 23.43 23.50 10.28
N GLY A 228 22.96 22.71 9.30
CA GLY A 228 21.99 21.65 9.56
C GLY A 228 21.35 21.06 8.29
N ASP A 229 20.71 19.90 8.44
CA ASP A 229 19.99 19.17 7.39
C ASP A 229 18.64 18.67 7.91
N ILE A 230 17.55 19.03 7.23
CA ILE A 230 16.19 18.60 7.57
C ILE A 230 16.01 17.06 7.55
N MET A 231 16.90 16.33 6.87
CA MET A 231 16.92 14.86 6.85
C MET A 231 17.44 14.22 8.14
N GLN A 232 18.02 15.00 9.06
CA GLN A 232 18.62 14.54 10.32
C GLN A 232 17.71 14.85 11.52
N PRO A 233 17.77 14.06 12.62
CA PRO A 233 17.14 14.40 13.90
C PRO A 233 17.54 15.80 14.38
N GLU A 234 16.63 16.52 15.04
CA GLU A 234 16.82 17.92 15.46
C GLU A 234 17.30 18.86 14.32
N LEU A 235 16.95 18.52 13.08
CA LEU A 235 17.41 19.17 11.85
C LEU A 235 18.95 19.20 11.70
N GLY A 236 19.69 18.38 12.46
CA GLY A 236 21.15 18.44 12.54
C GLY A 236 21.71 19.78 13.06
N ILE A 237 20.91 20.59 13.75
CA ILE A 237 21.28 21.91 14.27
C ILE A 237 21.91 21.75 15.66
N SER A 238 23.00 22.47 15.94
CA SER A 238 23.67 22.42 17.25
C SER A 238 22.75 22.91 18.39
N GLN A 239 22.93 22.40 19.61
CA GLN A 239 22.10 22.83 20.74
C GLN A 239 22.22 24.33 21.04
N PHE A 240 23.37 24.93 20.74
CA PHE A 240 23.60 26.38 20.83
C PHE A 240 22.74 27.15 19.82
N ASP A 241 22.78 26.75 18.55
CA ASP A 241 22.01 27.37 17.48
C ASP A 241 20.50 27.16 17.67
N GLN A 242 20.07 25.98 18.10
CA GLN A 242 18.67 25.71 18.49
C GLN A 242 18.21 26.71 19.56
N ASN A 243 19.01 26.95 20.59
CA ASN A 243 18.67 27.87 21.68
C ASN A 243 18.59 29.33 21.21
N ILE A 244 19.36 29.73 20.19
CA ILE A 244 19.24 31.04 19.53
C ILE A 244 17.92 31.12 18.76
N LEU A 245 17.64 30.13 17.90
CA LEU A 245 16.41 30.09 17.09
C LEU A 245 15.15 30.11 17.96
N ILE A 246 15.15 29.33 19.05
CA ILE A 246 14.07 29.25 20.05
C ILE A 246 13.77 30.61 20.71
N ARG A 247 14.80 31.44 20.93
CA ARG A 247 14.68 32.71 21.64
C ARG A 247 14.41 33.92 20.73
N GLU A 248 14.98 33.92 19.52
CA GLU A 248 14.97 35.11 18.66
C GLU A 248 13.94 35.08 17.52
N VAL A 249 13.64 33.91 16.96
CA VAL A 249 12.86 33.81 15.73
C VAL A 249 11.39 34.11 16.00
N SER A 250 10.75 34.87 15.10
CA SER A 250 9.30 35.08 15.11
C SER A 250 8.61 34.77 13.78
N VAL A 251 9.36 34.66 12.68
CA VAL A 251 8.84 34.24 11.37
C VAL A 251 9.70 33.10 10.81
N VAL A 252 9.05 32.03 10.34
CA VAL A 252 9.70 30.86 9.74
C VAL A 252 9.17 30.64 8.32
N PHE A 253 10.09 30.53 7.36
CA PHE A 253 9.80 30.13 5.98
C PHE A 253 10.39 28.75 5.69
N HIS A 254 9.53 27.79 5.33
CA HIS A 254 9.91 26.42 4.99
C HIS A 254 9.82 26.16 3.49
N SER A 255 10.93 26.36 2.80
CA SER A 255 11.09 26.17 1.36
C SER A 255 12.06 25.03 1.00
N ALA A 256 12.34 24.15 1.96
CA ALA A 256 13.24 23.01 1.78
C ALA A 256 12.45 21.74 1.40
N ALA A 257 12.63 21.27 0.17
CA ALA A 257 12.03 20.05 -0.36
C ALA A 257 12.98 19.41 -1.39
N THR A 258 12.75 18.15 -1.76
CA THR A 258 13.26 17.64 -3.04
C THR A 258 12.26 17.98 -4.14
N VAL A 259 12.73 18.51 -5.26
CA VAL A 259 11.93 18.84 -6.45
C VAL A 259 12.28 17.93 -7.64
N LYS A 260 12.90 16.79 -7.35
CA LYS A 260 13.10 15.70 -8.31
C LYS A 260 11.81 14.90 -8.44
N PHE A 261 11.30 14.75 -9.65
CA PHE A 261 10.12 13.93 -9.93
C PHE A 261 10.45 12.43 -10.07
N ASP A 262 11.74 12.09 -10.15
CA ASP A 262 12.33 10.74 -10.25
C ASP A 262 12.90 10.21 -8.92
N GLU A 263 12.67 10.90 -7.80
CA GLU A 263 13.21 10.52 -6.48
C GLU A 263 12.47 9.31 -5.86
N MET A 264 13.24 8.38 -5.29
CA MET A 264 12.71 7.19 -4.58
C MET A 264 11.83 7.59 -3.39
N LEU A 265 10.71 6.89 -3.19
CA LEU A 265 9.69 7.27 -2.18
C LEU A 265 10.28 7.41 -0.77
N LYS A 266 11.15 6.49 -0.34
CA LYS A 266 11.84 6.51 0.96
C LYS A 266 12.68 7.79 1.18
N GLN A 267 13.26 8.36 0.11
CA GLN A 267 13.97 9.65 0.17
C GLN A 267 12.99 10.83 0.17
N SER A 268 11.96 10.81 -0.68
CA SER A 268 10.91 11.84 -0.72
C SER A 268 10.18 11.98 0.62
N VAL A 269 9.88 10.86 1.31
CA VAL A 269 9.26 10.86 2.65
C VAL A 269 10.20 11.47 3.69
N ASN A 270 11.49 11.08 3.73
CA ASN A 270 12.42 11.65 4.72
C ASN A 270 12.65 13.17 4.52
N ILE A 271 12.63 13.64 3.27
CA ILE A 271 12.83 15.07 2.96
C ILE A 271 11.53 15.86 3.17
N ASN A 272 10.43 15.48 2.52
CA ASN A 272 9.22 16.30 2.44
C ASN A 272 8.27 16.09 3.63
N MET A 273 8.25 14.90 4.25
CA MET A 273 7.36 14.61 5.39
C MET A 273 8.11 14.67 6.72
N LEU A 274 9.17 13.88 6.90
CA LEU A 274 9.94 13.89 8.16
C LEU A 274 10.72 15.20 8.36
N GLY A 275 11.27 15.79 7.30
CA GLY A 275 11.88 17.12 7.38
C GLY A 275 10.90 18.21 7.84
N THR A 276 9.65 18.15 7.35
CA THR A 276 8.56 19.02 7.81
C THR A 276 8.22 18.73 9.28
N LYS A 277 7.99 17.46 9.66
CA LYS A 277 7.70 17.02 11.04
C LYS A 277 8.74 17.54 12.04
N ARG A 278 10.04 17.43 11.71
CA ARG A 278 11.16 17.91 12.53
C ARG A 278 11.23 19.44 12.63
N LEU A 279 10.94 20.17 11.55
CA LEU A 279 10.90 21.65 11.60
C LEU A 279 9.71 22.13 12.41
N VAL A 280 8.55 21.49 12.25
CA VAL A 280 7.33 21.73 13.03
C VAL A 280 7.59 21.49 14.53
N GLN A 281 8.34 20.45 14.89
CA GLN A 281 8.80 20.19 16.27
C GLN A 281 9.74 21.29 16.83
N LEU A 282 10.64 21.84 16.01
CA LEU A 282 11.44 23.02 16.41
C LEU A 282 10.55 24.26 16.59
N CYS A 283 9.62 24.51 15.67
CA CYS A 283 8.71 25.65 15.71
C CYS A 283 7.83 25.66 16.98
N HIS A 284 7.40 24.49 17.47
CA HIS A 284 6.71 24.35 18.76
C HIS A 284 7.51 24.87 19.97
N ARG A 285 8.85 24.89 19.87
CA ARG A 285 9.74 25.35 20.95
C ARG A 285 10.10 26.84 20.84
N ILE A 286 9.76 27.51 19.73
CA ILE A 286 10.08 28.93 19.51
C ILE A 286 9.14 29.82 20.34
N LEU A 287 9.71 30.60 21.25
CA LEU A 287 8.96 31.39 22.25
C LEU A 287 8.18 32.56 21.63
N GLY A 288 8.65 33.10 20.50
CA GLY A 288 8.11 34.30 19.85
C GLY A 288 7.44 34.05 18.49
N LEU A 289 7.03 32.81 18.18
CA LEU A 289 6.54 32.46 16.84
C LEU A 289 5.20 33.14 16.51
N GLU A 290 5.20 34.02 15.51
CA GLU A 290 4.01 34.71 14.99
C GLU A 290 3.58 34.23 13.58
N ALA A 291 4.49 33.63 12.80
CA ALA A 291 4.16 33.05 11.50
C ALA A 291 5.06 31.87 11.12
N LEU A 292 4.46 30.74 10.72
CA LEU A 292 5.13 29.64 10.02
C LEU A 292 4.51 29.48 8.63
N ILE A 293 5.32 29.63 7.58
CA ILE A 293 4.92 29.52 6.19
C ILE A 293 5.59 28.30 5.57
N HIS A 294 4.80 27.29 5.22
CA HIS A 294 5.25 26.16 4.41
C HIS A 294 5.06 26.47 2.94
N VAL A 295 5.95 26.00 2.06
CA VAL A 295 5.74 26.14 0.61
C VAL A 295 5.45 24.78 -0.01
N SER A 296 4.26 24.64 -0.58
CA SER A 296 3.81 23.45 -1.28
C SER A 296 3.77 23.69 -2.80
N THR A 297 3.09 22.81 -3.53
CA THR A 297 2.84 22.93 -4.96
C THR A 297 1.36 22.73 -5.21
N ALA A 298 0.76 23.51 -6.11
CA ALA A 298 -0.65 23.36 -6.48
C ALA A 298 -0.96 21.94 -7.00
N TYR A 299 0.06 21.24 -7.52
CA TYR A 299 -0.04 19.87 -8.01
C TYR A 299 -0.04 18.77 -6.92
N CYS A 300 -0.03 19.10 -5.62
CA CYS A 300 -0.21 18.11 -4.55
C CYS A 300 -1.51 17.30 -4.73
N ASN A 301 -2.56 17.98 -5.21
CA ASN A 301 -3.90 17.45 -5.43
C ASN A 301 -4.28 17.41 -6.93
N CYS A 302 -3.28 17.18 -7.80
CA CYS A 302 -3.46 17.14 -9.26
C CYS A 302 -4.31 15.96 -9.78
N ASP A 303 -4.71 15.02 -8.92
CA ASP A 303 -5.68 13.97 -9.23
C ASP A 303 -7.13 14.48 -9.25
N ARG A 304 -7.36 15.72 -8.79
CA ARG A 304 -8.63 16.46 -8.90
C ARG A 304 -8.56 17.41 -10.10
N PRO A 305 -9.65 17.64 -10.86
CA PRO A 305 -9.69 18.64 -11.93
C PRO A 305 -9.76 20.08 -11.40
N GLU A 306 -10.36 20.25 -10.21
CA GLU A 306 -10.54 21.52 -9.51
C GLU A 306 -9.92 21.40 -8.12
N VAL A 307 -9.19 22.44 -7.69
CA VAL A 307 -8.38 22.46 -6.46
C VAL A 307 -8.56 23.80 -5.76
N ASP A 308 -9.10 23.74 -4.55
CA ASP A 308 -9.40 24.86 -3.68
C ASP A 308 -8.23 25.18 -2.75
N GLU A 309 -8.30 26.33 -2.08
CA GLU A 309 -7.32 26.73 -1.05
C GLU A 309 -7.65 26.08 0.31
N VAL A 310 -7.66 24.75 0.35
CA VAL A 310 -7.88 23.94 1.56
C VAL A 310 -6.87 22.80 1.63
N ILE A 311 -6.53 22.36 2.84
CA ILE A 311 -5.85 21.07 3.02
C ILE A 311 -6.91 19.99 2.80
N TYR A 312 -6.71 19.16 1.79
CA TYR A 312 -7.56 17.99 1.54
C TYR A 312 -7.16 16.82 2.45
N SER A 313 -8.13 16.00 2.84
CA SER A 313 -7.86 14.75 3.55
C SER A 313 -6.89 13.87 2.74
N PRO A 314 -5.79 13.37 3.33
CA PRO A 314 -4.81 12.56 2.62
C PRO A 314 -5.40 11.18 2.24
N PRO A 315 -4.87 10.51 1.20
CA PRO A 315 -5.33 9.19 0.78
C PRO A 315 -4.95 8.07 1.77
N TYR A 316 -3.93 8.30 2.60
CA TYR A 316 -3.44 7.40 3.64
C TYR A 316 -3.00 8.23 4.85
N ASP A 317 -2.95 7.63 6.04
CA ASP A 317 -2.33 8.27 7.20
C ASP A 317 -0.82 8.50 6.95
N PRO A 318 -0.30 9.73 7.11
CA PRO A 318 1.12 10.03 6.95
C PRO A 318 2.06 9.16 7.79
N GLU A 319 1.65 8.75 9.00
CA GLU A 319 2.49 7.99 9.92
C GLU A 319 2.63 6.52 9.49
N HIS A 320 1.57 5.92 8.95
CA HIS A 320 1.62 4.58 8.34
C HIS A 320 2.61 4.53 7.16
N ILE A 321 2.64 5.59 6.35
CA ILE A 321 3.60 5.71 5.23
C ILE A 321 5.03 5.87 5.76
N ILE A 322 5.24 6.65 6.82
CA ILE A 322 6.54 6.80 7.49
C ILE A 322 7.05 5.46 8.02
N GLN A 323 6.26 4.75 8.82
CA GLN A 323 6.62 3.46 9.42
C GLN A 323 7.04 2.42 8.36
N CYS A 324 6.30 2.35 7.25
CA CYS A 324 6.65 1.46 6.14
C CYS A 324 7.97 1.86 5.45
N MET A 325 8.24 3.16 5.29
CA MET A 325 9.51 3.62 4.74
C MET A 325 10.69 3.41 5.69
N GLU A 326 10.49 3.17 6.98
CA GLU A 326 11.58 2.84 7.90
C GLU A 326 12.06 1.39 7.67
N TRP A 327 11.18 0.39 7.84
CA TRP A 327 11.57 -1.02 7.83
C TRP A 327 11.67 -1.67 6.45
N MET A 328 10.93 -1.23 5.43
CA MET A 328 10.97 -1.86 4.10
C MET A 328 12.29 -1.59 3.38
N ASP A 329 12.80 -2.61 2.70
CA ASP A 329 13.90 -2.46 1.74
C ASP A 329 13.47 -1.73 0.46
N ASP A 330 14.44 -1.25 -0.31
CA ASP A 330 14.17 -0.48 -1.53
C ASP A 330 13.40 -1.27 -2.60
N ASP A 331 13.49 -2.60 -2.63
CA ASP A 331 12.83 -3.45 -3.64
C ASP A 331 11.34 -3.69 -3.30
N LEU A 332 11.01 -3.80 -2.01
CA LEU A 332 9.63 -3.70 -1.50
C LEU A 332 9.05 -2.31 -1.76
N VAL A 333 9.77 -1.24 -1.39
CA VAL A 333 9.34 0.16 -1.59
C VAL A 333 9.05 0.44 -3.06
N ASN A 334 9.93 0.04 -3.98
CA ASN A 334 9.74 0.21 -5.42
C ASN A 334 8.52 -0.56 -5.96
N THR A 335 8.13 -1.68 -5.33
CA THR A 335 6.94 -2.45 -5.72
C THR A 335 5.64 -1.83 -5.22
N VAL A 336 5.59 -1.24 -4.02
CA VAL A 336 4.38 -0.57 -3.52
C VAL A 336 4.21 0.85 -4.05
N THR A 337 5.30 1.56 -4.37
CA THR A 337 5.27 2.97 -4.78
C THR A 337 4.25 3.30 -5.89
N PRO A 338 4.17 2.56 -7.02
CA PRO A 338 3.21 2.88 -8.08
C PRO A 338 1.74 2.76 -7.67
N LYS A 339 1.42 1.90 -6.68
CA LYS A 339 0.08 1.78 -6.11
C LYS A 339 -0.20 2.90 -5.10
N LEU A 340 0.77 3.19 -4.22
CA LEU A 340 0.64 4.24 -3.20
C LEU A 340 0.45 5.65 -3.79
N ILE A 341 1.15 6.00 -4.88
CA ILE A 341 0.93 7.31 -5.53
C ILE A 341 -0.40 7.36 -6.31
N GLY A 342 -0.96 6.20 -6.69
CA GLY A 342 -2.23 6.07 -7.40
C GLY A 342 -2.26 6.87 -8.70
N ASN A 343 -3.20 7.82 -8.79
CA ASN A 343 -3.36 8.69 -9.96
C ASN A 343 -2.37 9.88 -9.99
N ARG A 344 -1.46 10.03 -9.02
CA ARG A 344 -0.45 11.10 -9.00
C ARG A 344 0.77 10.73 -9.86
N PRO A 345 1.41 11.71 -10.52
CA PRO A 345 2.48 11.45 -11.48
C PRO A 345 3.81 11.01 -10.87
N ASN A 346 4.05 11.28 -9.59
CA ASN A 346 5.36 11.09 -8.96
C ASN A 346 5.29 11.08 -7.43
N THR A 347 6.39 10.66 -6.79
CA THR A 347 6.54 10.65 -5.33
C THR A 347 6.53 12.04 -4.70
N TYR A 348 6.90 13.08 -5.47
CA TYR A 348 6.91 14.47 -4.99
C TYR A 348 5.51 15.00 -4.69
N THR A 349 4.58 14.94 -5.64
CA THR A 349 3.18 15.39 -5.46
C THR A 349 2.47 14.61 -4.36
N PHE A 350 2.70 13.30 -4.27
CA PHE A 350 2.19 12.44 -3.20
C PHE A 350 2.74 12.84 -1.82
N THR A 351 4.07 12.90 -1.65
CA THR A 351 4.68 13.24 -0.35
C THR A 351 4.47 14.71 0.04
N LYS A 352 4.20 15.60 -0.92
CA LYS A 352 3.72 16.95 -0.61
C LYS A 352 2.32 16.93 -0.03
N ALA A 353 1.34 16.31 -0.69
CA ALA A 353 -0.03 16.18 -0.16
C ALA A 353 -0.10 15.58 1.25
N LEU A 354 0.71 14.54 1.52
CA LEU A 354 0.83 13.99 2.87
C LEU A 354 1.44 15.01 3.86
N ALA A 355 2.48 15.75 3.44
CA ALA A 355 3.09 16.76 4.29
C ALA A 355 2.14 17.92 4.64
N GLU A 356 1.23 18.34 3.74
CA GLU A 356 0.19 19.35 4.03
C GLU A 356 -0.67 18.89 5.23
N SER A 357 -1.12 17.63 5.20
CA SER A 357 -1.93 17.03 6.28
C SER A 357 -1.18 16.82 7.61
N MET A 358 0.15 16.95 7.62
CA MET A 358 0.98 16.91 8.84
C MET A 358 1.21 18.31 9.45
N LEU A 359 0.72 19.39 8.81
CA LEU A 359 0.86 20.75 9.31
C LEU A 359 -0.12 21.03 10.45
N MET A 360 0.25 22.00 11.29
CA MET A 360 -0.48 22.34 12.51
C MET A 360 -1.27 23.63 12.36
N LYS A 361 -2.21 23.84 13.29
CA LYS A 361 -2.89 25.13 13.48
C LYS A 361 -1.87 26.28 13.48
N ARG A 362 -2.22 27.39 12.81
CA ARG A 362 -1.37 28.58 12.55
C ARG A 362 -0.26 28.46 11.49
N VAL A 363 -0.19 27.36 10.72
CA VAL A 363 0.63 27.34 9.47
C VAL A 363 -0.11 28.07 8.34
N ARG A 364 0.63 28.58 7.34
CA ARG A 364 0.07 28.92 6.02
C ARG A 364 0.86 28.28 4.90
N GLU A 365 0.18 28.02 3.80
CA GLU A 365 0.71 27.16 2.73
C GLU A 365 0.46 27.73 1.34
N PRO A 366 1.38 28.57 0.82
CA PRO A 366 1.38 28.91 -0.60
C PRO A 366 1.72 27.67 -1.45
N ALA A 367 0.75 27.27 -2.27
CA ALA A 367 0.84 26.17 -3.21
C ALA A 367 1.02 26.75 -4.62
N CYS A 368 2.16 26.48 -5.25
CA CYS A 368 2.56 27.18 -6.49
C CYS A 368 2.43 26.29 -7.73
N GLY A 369 2.12 26.92 -8.87
CA GLY A 369 2.25 26.33 -10.21
C GLY A 369 3.72 26.14 -10.64
N HIS A 370 3.97 25.94 -11.94
CA HIS A 370 5.32 25.74 -12.46
C HIS A 370 6.16 27.03 -12.38
N LEU A 371 7.07 27.07 -11.41
CA LEU A 371 8.03 28.16 -11.21
C LEU A 371 8.93 28.36 -12.44
N LEU A 372 8.95 29.60 -12.94
CA LEU A 372 9.84 30.10 -13.99
C LEU A 372 10.77 31.20 -13.45
N SER A 373 11.51 31.88 -14.33
CA SER A 373 12.34 33.04 -13.99
C SER A 373 11.55 34.17 -13.30
N SER A 374 12.24 35.09 -12.64
CA SER A 374 11.62 36.33 -12.18
C SER A 374 11.11 37.17 -13.35
N ALA A 375 9.93 37.76 -13.21
CA ALA A 375 9.36 38.65 -14.22
C ALA A 375 9.96 40.06 -14.15
N ARG A 376 10.25 40.56 -12.95
CA ARG A 376 10.74 41.92 -12.71
C ARG A 376 11.88 41.96 -11.71
N GLU A 377 11.71 41.34 -10.55
CA GLU A 377 12.58 41.54 -9.39
C GLU A 377 13.37 40.28 -8.97
N PRO A 378 14.57 40.43 -8.41
CA PRO A 378 15.42 41.64 -8.41
C PRO A 378 16.05 41.93 -9.79
N LEU A 379 15.97 40.96 -10.70
CA LEU A 379 16.46 41.03 -12.08
C LEU A 379 15.45 40.31 -12.98
N ALA A 380 14.93 40.97 -14.01
CA ALA A 380 14.04 40.34 -14.99
C ALA A 380 14.75 39.18 -15.71
N GLY A 381 14.04 38.06 -15.92
CA GLY A 381 14.57 36.85 -16.56
C GLY A 381 15.57 36.05 -15.72
N TRP A 382 15.82 36.38 -14.45
CA TRP A 382 16.80 35.63 -13.65
C TRP A 382 16.32 34.21 -13.29
N ILE A 383 17.18 33.23 -13.57
CA ILE A 383 16.96 31.80 -13.33
C ILE A 383 18.30 31.08 -13.16
N ASP A 384 18.40 30.16 -12.20
CA ASP A 384 19.65 29.44 -11.86
C ASP A 384 19.52 27.90 -11.79
N ASN A 385 18.38 27.36 -12.21
CA ASN A 385 18.08 25.92 -12.19
C ASN A 385 17.43 25.47 -13.52
N TRP A 386 17.40 24.15 -13.73
CA TRP A 386 16.86 23.50 -14.95
C TRP A 386 15.51 22.80 -14.71
N ASN A 387 14.81 23.11 -13.61
CA ASN A 387 13.65 22.34 -13.18
C ASN A 387 12.40 22.68 -14.01
N GLY A 388 11.42 21.76 -14.00
CA GLY A 388 10.17 21.92 -14.73
C GLY A 388 10.40 22.09 -16.25
N PRO A 389 9.65 22.97 -16.94
CA PRO A 389 9.81 23.17 -18.39
C PRO A 389 11.18 23.76 -18.78
N SER A 390 11.94 24.35 -17.85
CA SER A 390 13.22 25.03 -18.14
C SER A 390 14.27 24.09 -18.74
N GLY A 391 14.36 22.84 -18.27
CA GLY A 391 15.27 21.84 -18.82
C GLY A 391 14.90 21.45 -20.26
N ILE A 392 13.60 21.27 -20.53
CA ILE A 392 13.08 20.93 -21.86
C ILE A 392 13.27 22.09 -22.84
N ILE A 393 12.93 23.31 -22.44
CA ILE A 393 13.12 24.53 -23.25
C ILE A 393 14.61 24.78 -23.55
N GLY A 394 15.50 24.51 -22.60
CA GLY A 394 16.95 24.57 -22.82
C GLY A 394 17.46 23.51 -23.81
N ALA A 395 17.01 22.26 -23.68
CA ALA A 395 17.37 21.19 -24.62
C ALA A 395 16.80 21.44 -26.04
N THR A 396 15.59 21.99 -26.11
CA THR A 396 14.94 22.44 -27.34
C THR A 396 15.72 23.61 -27.98
N SER A 397 16.29 24.51 -27.16
CA SER A 397 17.14 25.61 -27.63
C SER A 397 18.47 25.17 -28.23
N LYS A 398 18.95 23.94 -27.92
CA LYS A 398 20.06 23.28 -28.63
C LYS A 398 19.58 22.31 -29.74
N GLY A 399 18.27 22.19 -29.97
CA GLY A 399 17.62 21.30 -30.95
C GLY A 399 17.87 19.80 -30.74
N ILE A 400 18.43 19.42 -29.58
CA ILE A 400 18.65 18.02 -29.20
C ILE A 400 17.35 17.36 -28.71
N PHE A 401 16.36 18.16 -28.30
CA PHE A 401 15.03 17.72 -27.93
C PHE A 401 14.00 18.32 -28.89
N ARG A 402 13.11 17.47 -29.44
CA ARG A 402 12.25 17.82 -30.61
C ARG A 402 10.81 17.31 -30.56
N THR A 403 10.42 16.56 -29.53
CA THR A 403 9.07 16.01 -29.44
C THR A 403 8.70 15.77 -27.99
N ILE A 404 7.45 16.01 -27.63
CA ILE A 404 6.93 15.76 -26.28
C ILE A 404 5.45 15.35 -26.34
N LEU A 405 5.05 14.42 -25.47
CA LEU A 405 3.65 14.14 -25.21
C LEU A 405 3.03 15.33 -24.46
N CYS A 406 2.15 16.06 -25.15
CA CYS A 406 1.58 17.33 -24.71
C CYS A 406 0.31 17.61 -25.50
N ASP A 407 -0.77 18.00 -24.84
CA ASP A 407 -1.96 18.52 -25.51
C ASP A 407 -1.79 20.04 -25.70
N PRO A 408 -1.65 20.54 -26.94
CA PRO A 408 -1.36 21.95 -27.20
C PRO A 408 -2.46 22.90 -26.69
N ASN A 409 -3.69 22.43 -26.49
CA ASN A 409 -4.84 23.27 -26.15
C ASN A 409 -5.06 23.42 -24.64
N LYS A 410 -4.31 22.70 -23.80
CA LYS A 410 -4.43 22.78 -22.34
C LYS A 410 -3.74 24.02 -21.80
N VAL A 411 -4.29 24.57 -20.72
CA VAL A 411 -3.70 25.69 -19.97
C VAL A 411 -2.42 25.23 -19.27
N ALA A 412 -1.39 26.05 -19.32
CA ALA A 412 -0.11 25.85 -18.68
C ALA A 412 0.02 26.82 -17.49
N ASP A 413 -0.18 26.32 -16.27
CA ASP A 413 0.01 27.09 -15.03
C ASP A 413 1.49 27.34 -14.76
N LEU A 414 2.00 28.39 -15.40
CA LEU A 414 3.36 28.91 -15.29
C LEU A 414 3.32 30.15 -14.37
N ILE A 415 4.26 30.28 -13.42
CA ILE A 415 4.28 31.40 -12.46
C ILE A 415 5.70 31.97 -12.27
N PRO A 416 5.90 33.30 -12.32
CA PRO A 416 7.19 33.92 -12.02
C PRO A 416 7.55 33.78 -10.54
N VAL A 417 8.82 33.49 -10.23
CA VAL A 417 9.28 33.24 -8.85
C VAL A 417 9.14 34.46 -7.92
N ASP A 418 9.21 35.68 -8.46
CA ASP A 418 9.07 36.93 -7.70
C ASP A 418 7.63 37.20 -7.25
N PHE A 419 6.63 36.74 -8.01
CA PHE A 419 5.22 36.80 -7.60
C PHE A 419 4.96 35.87 -6.41
N VAL A 420 5.49 34.63 -6.48
CA VAL A 420 5.44 33.67 -5.36
C VAL A 420 6.15 34.22 -4.12
N VAL A 421 7.32 34.85 -4.27
CA VAL A 421 8.05 35.45 -3.14
C VAL A 421 7.31 36.63 -2.52
N ASN A 422 6.69 37.50 -3.33
CA ASN A 422 5.86 38.59 -2.80
C ASN A 422 4.65 38.04 -2.01
N LEU A 423 3.98 37.01 -2.54
CA LEU A 423 2.90 36.32 -1.82
C LEU A 423 3.37 35.68 -0.51
N LEU A 424 4.55 35.04 -0.47
CA LEU A 424 5.13 34.46 0.76
C LEU A 424 5.31 35.54 1.85
N VAL A 425 5.89 36.69 1.48
CA VAL A 425 6.16 37.80 2.41
C VAL A 425 4.84 38.41 2.95
N CYS A 426 3.82 38.56 2.11
CA CYS A 426 2.50 39.03 2.52
C CYS A 426 1.69 37.98 3.29
N ALA A 427 1.89 36.68 3.03
CA ALA A 427 1.22 35.61 3.77
C ALA A 427 1.65 35.58 5.23
N ALA A 428 2.95 35.72 5.54
CA ALA A 428 3.48 35.82 6.90
C ALA A 428 2.97 37.06 7.65
N TRP A 429 2.96 38.22 7.00
CA TRP A 429 2.32 39.43 7.53
C TRP A 429 0.85 39.17 7.91
N LYS A 430 0.09 38.50 7.03
CA LYS A 430 -1.32 38.19 7.29
C LYS A 430 -1.53 37.13 8.36
N THR A 431 -0.61 36.16 8.54
CA THR A 431 -0.65 35.22 9.69
C THR A 431 -0.59 35.99 11.00
N ALA A 432 0.49 36.75 11.21
CA ALA A 432 0.82 37.39 12.48
C ALA A 432 -0.18 38.47 12.88
N THR A 433 -0.72 39.21 11.91
CA THR A 433 -1.73 40.27 12.12
C THR A 433 -3.14 39.73 12.34
N THR A 434 -3.49 38.55 11.82
CA THR A 434 -4.85 38.00 11.94
C THR A 434 -5.00 37.00 13.09
N ARG A 435 -3.94 36.25 13.42
CA ARG A 435 -3.90 35.28 14.54
C ARG A 435 -5.05 34.27 14.58
N SER A 436 -5.57 33.86 13.40
CA SER A 436 -6.48 32.71 13.33
C SER A 436 -5.74 31.41 13.64
N ASP A 437 -6.42 30.47 14.28
CA ASP A 437 -5.94 29.10 14.49
C ASP A 437 -6.07 28.23 13.23
N ASP A 438 -6.88 28.65 12.25
CA ASP A 438 -7.06 27.93 10.98
C ASP A 438 -5.84 28.04 10.06
N ILE A 439 -5.52 26.93 9.38
CA ILE A 439 -4.49 26.91 8.34
C ILE A 439 -5.03 27.59 7.08
N ALA A 440 -4.27 28.54 6.53
CA ALA A 440 -4.63 29.24 5.30
C ALA A 440 -3.69 28.85 4.15
N VAL A 441 -4.21 28.04 3.22
CA VAL A 441 -3.61 27.73 1.92
C VAL A 441 -3.77 28.93 0.97
N TYR A 442 -2.86 29.10 0.01
CA TYR A 442 -2.86 30.16 -0.99
C TYR A 442 -2.40 29.64 -2.37
N ASN A 443 -3.28 29.61 -3.36
CA ASN A 443 -2.99 29.02 -4.67
C ASN A 443 -2.36 30.04 -5.64
N CYS A 444 -1.04 29.99 -5.80
CA CYS A 444 -0.29 30.91 -6.67
C CYS A 444 -0.15 30.32 -8.09
N CYS A 445 -1.21 30.48 -8.87
CA CYS A 445 -1.39 29.95 -10.22
C CYS A 445 -1.87 31.04 -11.19
N THR A 446 -1.84 30.77 -12.50
CA THR A 446 -2.16 31.76 -13.55
C THR A 446 -3.41 31.42 -14.35
N GLY A 447 -3.82 30.14 -14.38
CA GLY A 447 -4.86 29.61 -15.26
C GLY A 447 -6.26 30.21 -15.10
N LEU A 448 -6.63 30.72 -13.92
CA LEU A 448 -7.91 31.41 -13.73
C LEU A 448 -7.91 32.86 -14.19
N GLN A 449 -6.87 33.63 -13.86
CA GLN A 449 -6.87 35.10 -14.03
C GLN A 449 -6.10 35.59 -15.26
N ASN A 450 -5.11 34.84 -15.76
CA ASN A 450 -4.30 35.19 -16.92
C ASN A 450 -3.77 33.92 -17.65
N PRO A 451 -4.67 33.08 -18.19
CA PRO A 451 -4.30 31.79 -18.78
C PRO A 451 -3.43 31.92 -20.03
N ILE A 452 -2.46 31.02 -20.15
CA ILE A 452 -1.69 30.75 -21.37
C ILE A 452 -1.79 29.25 -21.69
N THR A 453 -2.02 28.89 -22.95
CA THR A 453 -1.99 27.47 -23.38
C THR A 453 -0.57 26.97 -23.60
N TRP A 454 -0.34 25.66 -23.50
CA TRP A 454 0.93 25.04 -23.90
C TRP A 454 1.33 25.43 -25.33
N LYS A 455 0.37 25.52 -26.26
CA LYS A 455 0.63 26.03 -27.61
C LYS A 455 1.16 27.46 -27.62
N GLN A 456 0.50 28.40 -26.95
CA GLN A 456 0.96 29.79 -26.89
C GLN A 456 2.35 29.89 -26.25
N PHE A 457 2.56 29.22 -25.11
CA PHE A 457 3.87 29.21 -24.43
C PHE A 457 4.98 28.67 -25.34
N VAL A 458 4.73 27.56 -26.05
CA VAL A 458 5.70 26.93 -26.95
C VAL A 458 5.89 27.73 -28.25
N ASP A 459 4.84 28.34 -28.82
CA ASP A 459 4.94 29.20 -30.00
C ASP A 459 5.74 30.48 -29.70
N TYR A 460 5.46 31.16 -28.57
CA TYR A 460 6.25 32.32 -28.12
C TYR A 460 7.70 31.90 -27.80
N SER A 461 7.89 30.80 -27.04
CA SER A 461 9.23 30.29 -26.74
C SER A 461 9.99 30.00 -28.03
N PHE A 462 9.41 29.29 -29.00
CA PHE A 462 10.06 29.04 -30.29
C PHE A 462 10.31 30.31 -31.11
N HIS A 463 9.42 31.31 -31.07
CA HIS A 463 9.68 32.61 -31.71
C HIS A 463 10.93 33.25 -31.11
N HIS A 464 10.99 33.42 -29.80
CA HIS A 464 12.11 34.07 -29.13
C HIS A 464 13.38 33.22 -29.16
N ILE A 465 13.30 31.88 -29.13
CA ILE A 465 14.46 31.00 -29.28
C ILE A 465 15.01 31.02 -30.72
N ARG A 466 14.17 31.01 -31.76
CA ARG A 466 14.66 31.13 -33.16
C ARG A 466 15.15 32.54 -33.48
N ARG A 467 14.63 33.56 -32.78
CA ARG A 467 15.17 34.93 -32.75
C ARG A 467 16.51 34.98 -32.01
N HIS A 468 16.66 34.25 -30.91
CA HIS A 468 17.83 34.29 -30.02
C HIS A 468 18.53 32.92 -29.77
N PRO A 469 18.91 32.14 -30.82
CA PRO A 469 19.36 30.76 -30.62
C PRO A 469 20.82 30.68 -30.13
N LEU A 470 21.13 29.59 -29.43
CA LEU A 470 22.39 29.36 -28.72
C LEU A 470 23.53 29.08 -29.71
N VAL A 471 24.78 29.45 -29.38
CA VAL A 471 25.91 29.21 -30.32
C VAL A 471 26.03 27.73 -30.67
N ASP A 472 25.96 26.88 -29.66
CA ASP A 472 26.03 25.42 -29.80
C ASP A 472 24.65 24.79 -30.13
N THR A 473 23.85 25.46 -30.95
CA THR A 473 22.59 24.92 -31.51
C THR A 473 22.93 23.77 -32.48
N MET A 474 23.04 22.57 -31.91
CA MET A 474 23.50 21.33 -32.56
C MET A 474 22.61 20.95 -33.74
N TRP A 475 21.31 20.92 -33.48
CA TRP A 475 20.25 21.06 -34.48
C TRP A 475 19.41 22.31 -34.12
N TYR A 476 18.58 22.83 -35.02
CA TYR A 476 17.87 24.12 -34.83
C TYR A 476 16.67 23.99 -33.89
N PRO A 477 16.23 25.07 -33.22
CA PRO A 477 15.14 24.97 -32.26
C PRO A 477 13.79 24.79 -32.96
N ASP A 478 13.38 23.53 -33.07
CA ASP A 478 12.10 23.09 -33.60
C ASP A 478 11.70 21.77 -32.94
N GLY A 479 10.41 21.59 -32.74
CA GLY A 479 9.85 20.40 -32.15
C GLY A 479 8.34 20.46 -32.06
N ALA A 480 7.72 19.32 -31.80
CA ALA A 480 6.26 19.15 -31.85
C ALA A 480 5.67 18.67 -30.51
N MET A 481 4.46 19.13 -30.23
CA MET A 481 3.60 18.67 -29.14
C MET A 481 2.60 17.65 -29.71
N HIS A 482 2.41 16.54 -29.02
CA HIS A 482 1.49 15.49 -29.46
C HIS A 482 0.60 15.01 -28.33
N SER A 483 -0.72 15.12 -28.46
CA SER A 483 -1.68 14.58 -27.46
C SER A 483 -1.70 13.05 -27.43
N CYS A 484 -1.15 12.40 -28.46
CA CYS A 484 -1.10 10.95 -28.58
C CYS A 484 0.28 10.43 -28.11
N SER A 485 0.30 9.73 -26.97
CA SER A 485 1.51 9.24 -26.30
C SER A 485 2.50 8.55 -27.23
N THR A 486 1.97 7.69 -28.09
CA THR A 486 2.77 6.88 -29.01
C THR A 486 3.20 7.62 -30.28
N ILE A 487 2.47 8.67 -30.68
CA ILE A 487 2.94 9.60 -31.72
C ILE A 487 4.29 10.16 -31.22
N ASN A 488 4.33 10.61 -29.96
CA ASN A 488 5.56 11.01 -29.31
C ASN A 488 6.58 9.85 -29.14
N THR A 489 6.19 8.62 -28.79
CA THR A 489 7.16 7.49 -28.60
C THR A 489 8.00 7.18 -29.82
N VAL A 490 7.38 6.96 -30.99
CA VAL A 490 8.13 6.68 -32.23
C VAL A 490 8.91 7.91 -32.69
N CYS A 491 8.39 9.10 -32.39
CA CYS A 491 9.04 10.37 -32.69
C CYS A 491 10.30 10.52 -31.82
N THR A 492 10.25 10.13 -30.55
CA THR A 492 11.39 10.08 -29.63
C THR A 492 12.44 9.07 -30.12
N PHE A 493 12.04 7.92 -30.66
CA PHE A 493 12.99 6.96 -31.27
C PHE A 493 13.72 7.58 -32.47
N PHE A 494 13.01 8.07 -33.48
CA PHE A 494 13.61 8.58 -34.72
C PHE A 494 14.29 9.94 -34.60
N LEU A 495 13.85 10.80 -33.66
CA LEU A 495 14.38 12.15 -33.50
C LEU A 495 15.41 12.32 -32.39
N HIS A 496 15.33 11.53 -31.32
CA HIS A 496 16.23 11.66 -30.17
C HIS A 496 17.24 10.51 -30.16
N PHE A 497 16.77 9.26 -30.04
CA PHE A 497 17.66 8.10 -29.79
C PHE A 497 18.45 7.65 -31.01
N LEU A 498 17.82 7.46 -32.18
CA LEU A 498 18.53 7.03 -33.39
C LEU A 498 19.65 8.01 -33.80
N PRO A 499 19.41 9.34 -33.86
CA PRO A 499 20.48 10.31 -34.10
C PRO A 499 21.57 10.30 -33.02
N ALA A 500 21.22 10.04 -31.76
CA ALA A 500 22.18 9.99 -30.67
C ALA A 500 23.12 8.78 -30.76
N HIS A 501 22.62 7.59 -31.08
CA HIS A 501 23.47 6.41 -31.29
C HIS A 501 24.36 6.56 -32.54
N ILE A 502 23.89 7.24 -33.59
CA ILE A 502 24.71 7.57 -34.76
C ILE A 502 25.85 8.54 -34.37
N VAL A 503 25.56 9.60 -33.61
CA VAL A 503 26.59 10.54 -33.11
C VAL A 503 27.60 9.81 -32.21
N ASP A 504 27.13 8.94 -31.32
CA ASP A 504 28.01 8.18 -30.41
C ASP A 504 28.88 7.16 -31.15
N PHE A 505 28.37 6.50 -32.19
CA PHE A 505 29.14 5.62 -33.06
C PHE A 505 30.31 6.35 -33.74
N PHE A 506 30.04 7.50 -34.39
CA PHE A 506 31.11 8.32 -34.98
C PHE A 506 32.04 8.94 -33.93
N THR A 507 31.55 9.22 -32.73
CA THR A 507 32.37 9.70 -31.60
C THR A 507 33.36 8.62 -31.13
N VAL A 508 32.92 7.36 -31.04
CA VAL A 508 33.78 6.21 -30.73
C VAL A 508 34.83 5.98 -31.83
N ILE A 509 34.45 6.06 -33.11
CA ILE A 509 35.40 5.97 -34.24
C ILE A 509 36.44 7.09 -34.17
N ALA A 510 36.04 8.30 -33.75
CA ALA A 510 36.94 9.43 -33.51
C ALA A 510 37.76 9.35 -32.19
N GLY A 511 37.85 8.16 -31.56
CA GLY A 511 38.63 7.91 -30.35
C GLY A 511 38.09 8.58 -29.08
N LYS A 512 36.85 9.08 -29.11
CA LYS A 512 36.22 9.82 -28.00
C LYS A 512 35.16 8.96 -27.30
N LYS A 513 34.87 9.28 -26.04
CA LYS A 513 33.84 8.58 -25.28
C LYS A 513 32.44 8.96 -25.79
N PRO A 514 31.51 7.99 -25.97
CA PRO A 514 30.13 8.27 -26.33
C PRO A 514 29.43 9.03 -25.19
N PHE A 515 28.49 9.91 -25.54
CA PHE A 515 27.83 10.82 -24.61
C PHE A 515 26.40 11.18 -24.98
N MET A 516 26.03 11.15 -26.26
CA MET A 516 24.75 11.66 -26.76
C MET A 516 23.58 10.79 -26.30
N ALA A 517 23.71 9.46 -26.33
CA ALA A 517 22.69 8.56 -25.81
C ALA A 517 22.52 8.74 -24.29
N SER A 518 23.57 9.09 -23.54
CA SER A 518 23.46 9.43 -22.11
C SER A 518 22.69 10.74 -21.90
N ILE A 519 22.82 11.71 -22.81
CA ILE A 519 22.02 12.95 -22.78
C ILE A 519 20.55 12.65 -23.12
N GLN A 520 20.27 11.90 -24.19
CA GLN A 520 18.88 11.62 -24.58
C GLN A 520 18.12 10.76 -23.56
N ASN A 521 18.78 9.81 -22.90
CA ASN A 521 18.15 9.09 -21.79
C ASN A 521 17.68 10.06 -20.69
N LYS A 522 18.53 11.01 -20.27
CA LYS A 522 18.18 12.02 -19.25
C LYS A 522 17.05 12.96 -19.70
N LEU A 523 17.06 13.36 -20.96
CA LEU A 523 16.00 14.22 -21.53
C LEU A 523 14.67 13.48 -21.67
N SER A 524 14.70 12.19 -22.05
CA SER A 524 13.54 11.32 -22.09
C SER A 524 12.94 11.13 -20.69
N THR A 525 13.76 10.86 -19.67
CA THR A 525 13.31 10.82 -18.26
C THR A 525 12.65 12.13 -17.84
N ALA A 526 13.29 13.28 -18.10
CA ALA A 526 12.75 14.59 -17.74
C ALA A 526 11.42 14.90 -18.48
N ALA A 527 11.28 14.49 -19.73
CA ALA A 527 10.04 14.63 -20.50
C ALA A 527 8.91 13.74 -19.94
N VAL A 528 9.21 12.48 -19.63
CA VAL A 528 8.25 11.53 -19.02
C VAL A 528 7.71 12.07 -17.68
N CYS A 529 8.56 12.69 -16.86
CA CYS A 529 8.13 13.34 -15.62
C CYS A 529 7.19 14.55 -15.84
N LEU A 530 7.17 15.16 -17.03
CA LEU A 530 6.31 16.29 -17.39
C LEU A 530 5.05 15.90 -18.15
N HIS A 531 5.03 14.74 -18.83
CA HIS A 531 3.92 14.28 -19.69
C HIS A 531 2.53 14.38 -19.05
N TYR A 532 2.42 14.13 -17.74
CA TYR A 532 1.17 14.25 -17.00
C TYR A 532 0.68 15.70 -16.92
N PHE A 533 1.58 16.66 -16.68
CA PHE A 533 1.29 18.09 -16.59
C PHE A 533 1.07 18.75 -17.95
N THR A 534 1.70 18.22 -19.00
CA THR A 534 1.57 18.74 -20.38
C THR A 534 0.35 18.20 -21.14
N THR A 535 -0.36 17.18 -20.63
CA THR A 535 -1.56 16.59 -21.28
C THR A 535 -2.88 16.88 -20.56
N GLN A 536 -2.83 17.52 -19.40
CA GLN A 536 -3.98 17.83 -18.55
C GLN A 536 -4.04 19.33 -18.26
N GLN A 537 -5.14 19.76 -17.63
CA GLN A 537 -5.36 21.13 -17.15
C GLN A 537 -6.06 21.06 -15.80
N TRP A 538 -5.95 22.13 -15.02
CA TRP A 538 -6.52 22.24 -13.69
C TRP A 538 -7.22 23.59 -13.51
N ILE A 539 -8.15 23.65 -12.56
CA ILE A 539 -8.72 24.90 -12.05
C ILE A 539 -8.22 25.06 -10.61
N PHE A 540 -7.28 25.98 -10.42
CA PHE A 540 -6.75 26.34 -9.09
C PHE A 540 -7.47 27.59 -8.59
N ASN A 541 -8.45 27.41 -7.70
CA ASN A 541 -9.20 28.52 -7.11
C ASN A 541 -8.28 29.36 -6.22
N ASP A 542 -8.36 30.69 -6.31
CA ASP A 542 -7.40 31.65 -5.77
C ASP A 542 -8.06 32.80 -4.97
N ASP A 543 -9.23 32.53 -4.39
CA ASP A 543 -10.05 33.52 -3.68
C ASP A 543 -9.31 34.19 -2.51
N LYS A 544 -8.54 33.42 -1.73
CA LYS A 544 -7.75 33.94 -0.61
C LYS A 544 -6.54 34.72 -1.10
N VAL A 545 -5.88 34.33 -2.20
CA VAL A 545 -4.86 35.18 -2.85
C VAL A 545 -5.46 36.52 -3.28
N ARG A 546 -6.62 36.53 -3.94
CA ARG A 546 -7.34 37.76 -4.32
C ARG A 546 -7.78 38.58 -3.10
N GLN A 547 -8.24 37.93 -2.03
CA GLN A 547 -8.63 38.58 -0.77
C GLN A 547 -7.42 39.16 -0.01
N LEU A 548 -6.27 38.50 -0.03
CA LEU A 548 -5.02 39.00 0.55
C LEU A 548 -4.50 40.19 -0.23
N SER A 549 -4.52 40.13 -1.57
CA SER A 549 -4.19 41.27 -2.42
C SER A 549 -5.10 42.47 -2.10
N SER A 550 -6.42 42.30 -2.01
CA SER A 550 -7.33 43.42 -1.78
C SER A 550 -7.06 44.15 -0.45
N MET A 551 -6.66 43.44 0.61
CA MET A 551 -6.34 44.00 1.93
C MET A 551 -5.07 44.88 1.99
N LEU A 552 -4.14 44.79 1.03
CA LEU A 552 -2.88 45.53 1.07
C LEU A 552 -3.06 47.04 0.80
N SER A 553 -2.18 47.87 1.33
CA SER A 553 -2.08 49.30 0.99
C SER A 553 -1.72 49.50 -0.49
N VAL A 554 -1.87 50.72 -1.03
CA VAL A 554 -1.46 51.04 -2.40
C VAL A 554 0.07 50.92 -2.55
N GLU A 555 0.79 51.18 -1.47
CA GLU A 555 2.25 51.18 -1.37
C GLU A 555 2.78 49.74 -1.28
N ASP A 556 2.17 48.90 -0.43
CA ASP A 556 2.52 47.48 -0.34
C ASP A 556 2.07 46.71 -1.59
N LYS A 557 0.96 47.10 -2.26
CA LYS A 557 0.60 46.55 -3.59
C LYS A 557 1.69 46.81 -4.62
N LYS A 558 2.28 48.02 -4.64
CA LYS A 558 3.41 48.33 -5.53
C LYS A 558 4.69 47.59 -5.12
N CYS A 559 4.97 47.49 -3.83
CA CYS A 559 6.20 46.85 -3.34
C CYS A 559 6.15 45.32 -3.41
N PHE A 560 5.00 44.70 -3.21
CA PHE A 560 4.80 43.25 -3.09
C PHE A 560 3.67 42.75 -4.00
N SER A 561 3.56 43.21 -5.26
CA SER A 561 2.54 42.68 -6.17
C SER A 561 2.73 41.20 -6.47
N PHE A 562 1.64 40.45 -6.40
CA PHE A 562 1.48 39.08 -6.89
C PHE A 562 0.23 38.96 -7.77
N ASP A 563 -0.23 40.07 -8.36
CA ASP A 563 -1.39 40.10 -9.25
C ASP A 563 -1.02 39.60 -10.66
N VAL A 564 -1.26 38.32 -10.90
CA VAL A 564 -0.88 37.61 -12.14
C VAL A 564 -1.44 38.23 -13.43
N ARG A 565 -2.43 39.12 -13.34
CA ARG A 565 -2.98 39.86 -14.48
C ARG A 565 -2.01 40.92 -15.01
N GLU A 566 -0.99 41.29 -14.24
CA GLU A 566 0.09 42.18 -14.66
C GLU A 566 1.23 41.49 -15.46
N ILE A 567 1.05 40.21 -15.85
CA ILE A 567 2.04 39.45 -16.65
C ILE A 567 1.71 39.60 -18.14
N ASP A 568 2.52 40.35 -18.87
CA ASP A 568 2.53 40.32 -20.34
C ASP A 568 3.30 39.10 -20.85
N TRP A 569 2.58 38.09 -21.33
CA TRP A 569 3.17 36.81 -21.73
C TRP A 569 4.27 36.91 -22.80
N PRO A 570 4.13 37.67 -23.91
CA PRO A 570 5.20 37.80 -24.91
C PRO A 570 6.49 38.41 -24.35
N THR A 571 6.42 39.56 -23.68
CA THR A 571 7.61 40.24 -23.12
C THR A 571 8.25 39.43 -22.01
N TYR A 572 7.44 38.77 -21.18
CA TYR A 572 7.92 37.87 -20.14
C TYR A 572 8.64 36.65 -20.72
N ILE A 573 8.10 36.01 -21.77
CA ILE A 573 8.73 34.85 -22.41
C ILE A 573 10.02 35.26 -23.15
N GLU A 574 10.07 36.43 -23.80
CA GLU A 574 11.35 36.94 -24.35
C GLU A 574 12.41 37.12 -23.25
N SER A 575 12.02 37.71 -22.12
CA SER A 575 12.90 37.94 -20.96
C SER A 575 13.40 36.62 -20.35
N TYR A 576 12.53 35.61 -20.25
CA TYR A 576 12.85 34.26 -19.79
C TYR A 576 13.84 33.53 -20.73
N ILE A 577 13.65 33.60 -22.05
CA ILE A 577 14.57 32.98 -23.02
C ILE A 577 15.94 33.69 -23.03
N LEU A 578 15.97 35.02 -22.96
CA LEU A 578 17.21 35.79 -22.84
C LEU A 578 17.91 35.51 -21.50
N GLY A 579 17.16 35.39 -20.41
CA GLY A 579 17.64 34.98 -19.09
C GLY A 579 18.23 33.57 -19.08
N MET A 580 17.58 32.60 -19.73
CA MET A 580 18.12 31.25 -19.92
C MET A 580 19.45 31.26 -20.69
N ARG A 581 19.58 32.06 -21.75
CA ARG A 581 20.85 32.27 -22.46
C ARG A 581 21.93 32.80 -21.52
N GLN A 582 21.62 33.88 -20.78
CA GLN A 582 22.58 34.63 -19.98
C GLN A 582 23.01 33.91 -18.68
N PHE A 583 22.08 33.29 -17.96
CA PHE A 583 22.33 32.76 -16.61
C PHE A 583 22.55 31.24 -16.59
N LEU A 584 21.80 30.47 -17.40
CA LEU A 584 21.90 29.01 -17.45
C LEU A 584 22.96 28.52 -18.46
N PHE A 585 22.92 29.04 -19.70
CA PHE A 585 23.94 28.72 -20.72
C PHE A 585 25.19 29.59 -20.64
N LYS A 586 25.14 30.72 -19.92
CA LYS A 586 26.25 31.67 -19.71
C LYS A 586 26.80 32.29 -21.02
N GLU A 587 25.98 32.32 -22.07
CA GLU A 587 26.34 32.94 -23.35
C GLU A 587 26.17 34.47 -23.28
N LYS A 588 27.19 35.21 -23.73
CA LYS A 588 27.13 36.67 -23.84
C LYS A 588 26.15 37.09 -24.95
N PRO A 589 25.42 38.22 -24.84
CA PRO A 589 24.50 38.70 -25.88
C PRO A 589 25.12 38.86 -27.28
N SER A 590 26.42 39.16 -27.36
CA SER A 590 27.18 39.35 -28.61
C SER A 590 27.30 38.10 -29.51
N SER A 591 26.71 36.96 -29.13
CA SER A 591 26.88 35.66 -29.78
C SER A 591 25.70 35.19 -30.64
N LEU A 592 24.62 35.99 -30.70
CA LEU A 592 23.34 35.67 -31.34
C LEU A 592 23.36 35.34 -32.86
N PRO A 593 24.16 35.97 -33.73
CA PRO A 593 24.02 35.81 -35.18
C PRO A 593 24.32 34.39 -35.71
N THR A 594 25.20 33.64 -35.03
CA THR A 594 25.80 32.38 -35.53
C THR A 594 24.79 31.22 -35.70
N ALA A 595 23.62 31.28 -35.07
CA ALA A 595 22.92 30.07 -34.62
C ALA A 595 21.61 29.62 -35.36
N ARG A 596 21.09 30.34 -36.37
CA ARG A 596 19.66 30.24 -36.83
C ARG A 596 19.28 29.27 -38.05
N LYS A 597 19.21 27.88 -38.03
CA LYS A 597 19.14 27.03 -39.32
C LYS A 597 18.44 25.59 -39.74
N LYS A 598 17.60 24.71 -39.07
CA LYS A 598 17.67 23.16 -39.30
C LYS A 598 16.58 21.91 -39.12
N LEU A 599 15.22 21.77 -38.87
CA LEU A 599 14.55 20.43 -38.37
C LEU A 599 13.04 19.85 -38.64
N ARG A 600 12.65 18.52 -38.32
CA ARG A 600 11.27 17.76 -38.32
C ARG A 600 11.00 16.33 -37.53
N THR A 601 9.95 15.44 -37.78
CA THR A 601 9.16 14.33 -36.95
C THR A 601 8.91 12.79 -37.48
N GLU A 602 8.08 11.69 -37.10
CA GLU A 602 6.86 11.24 -36.22
C GLU A 602 6.58 9.68 -35.66
N PRO A 603 5.48 8.76 -35.75
CA PRO A 603 4.54 8.08 -34.66
C PRO A 603 3.99 6.50 -34.42
N VAL A 604 3.33 5.99 -33.26
CA VAL A 604 2.22 4.84 -32.90
C VAL A 604 2.41 3.53 -31.84
N LEU A 605 1.61 2.66 -30.99
CA LEU A 605 0.30 2.34 -30.10
C LEU A 605 0.23 1.02 -29.01
N PRO A 606 -0.77 0.70 -28.02
CA PRO A 606 -0.84 -0.39 -26.83
C PRO A 606 -2.18 -1.24 -26.23
N GLY A 607 -2.24 -2.12 -25.10
CA GLY A 607 -3.45 -2.96 -24.43
C GLY A 607 -3.49 -3.88 -23.02
N PRO A 608 -4.60 -4.62 -22.46
CA PRO A 608 -4.93 -5.29 -21.03
C PRO A 608 -5.70 -6.79 -20.81
N ARG A 609 -6.29 -7.61 -19.77
CA ARG A 609 -6.85 -7.91 -18.28
C ARG A 609 -7.00 -9.51 -17.79
N HIS A 610 -7.62 -10.35 -16.78
CA HIS A 610 -8.50 -10.60 -15.45
C HIS A 610 -8.57 -12.18 -14.87
N LEU A 611 -9.19 -12.98 -13.85
CA LEU A 611 -9.99 -13.13 -12.46
C LEU A 611 -10.41 -14.63 -11.75
N GLY A 612 -10.70 -14.91 -10.38
CA GLY A 612 -11.58 -16.00 -9.57
C GLY A 612 -11.13 -17.38 -8.73
N TYR A 613 -11.71 -18.24 -7.73
CA TYR A 613 -12.79 -18.58 -6.58
C TYR A 613 -12.55 -20.02 -5.75
N TRP A 614 -13.10 -20.84 -4.69
CA TRP A 614 -14.24 -21.19 -3.62
C TRP A 614 -13.98 -22.36 -2.42
N ARG A 615 -14.92 -23.00 -1.53
CA ARG A 615 -14.73 -23.92 -0.22
C ARG A 615 -15.86 -25.03 0.37
N ASP A 616 -15.73 -25.88 1.51
CA ASP A 616 -16.67 -26.99 2.21
C ASP A 616 -16.61 -27.46 3.83
N ARG A 617 -17.10 -28.68 4.40
CA ARG A 617 -17.68 -29.09 5.84
C ARG A 617 -17.48 -30.55 6.64
N LEU A 618 -17.90 -30.82 7.97
CA LEU A 618 -17.52 -31.96 9.04
C LEU A 618 -18.58 -32.75 10.08
N PHE A 619 -18.16 -33.72 11.04
CA PHE A 619 -18.63 -34.49 12.37
C PHE A 619 -19.59 -35.79 12.64
N ASN A 620 -19.15 -36.93 13.32
CA ASN A 620 -20.04 -38.06 13.85
C ASN A 620 -19.71 -39.02 15.11
N ARG A 621 -18.69 -39.93 15.15
CA ARG A 621 -18.58 -41.15 16.06
C ARG A 621 -18.97 -40.98 17.54
N ILE A 622 -18.43 -39.96 18.21
CA ILE A 622 -18.51 -39.75 19.68
C ILE A 622 -19.96 -39.76 20.20
N ARG A 623 -20.93 -39.30 19.39
CA ARG A 623 -22.36 -39.27 19.74
C ARG A 623 -22.95 -40.65 20.11
N LYS A 624 -22.33 -41.75 19.66
CA LYS A 624 -22.81 -43.12 19.86
C LYS A 624 -22.20 -43.79 21.09
N GLU A 625 -20.88 -43.69 21.26
CA GLU A 625 -20.13 -44.44 22.28
C GLU A 625 -20.04 -43.72 23.62
N GLN A 626 -20.01 -42.39 23.60
CA GLN A 626 -19.95 -41.56 24.80
C GLN A 626 -20.95 -40.40 24.65
N PRO A 627 -22.27 -40.67 24.61
CA PRO A 627 -23.29 -39.64 24.41
C PRO A 627 -23.21 -38.53 25.47
N LEU A 628 -22.86 -38.86 26.72
CA LEU A 628 -22.65 -37.89 27.79
C LEU A 628 -21.29 -37.15 27.71
N ALA A 629 -20.32 -37.63 26.94
CA ALA A 629 -19.11 -36.86 26.66
C ALA A 629 -19.37 -35.71 25.67
N VAL A 630 -20.41 -35.81 24.83
CA VAL A 630 -20.88 -34.64 24.06
C VAL A 630 -21.32 -33.51 25.01
N ASN A 631 -21.89 -33.84 26.18
CA ASN A 631 -22.25 -32.84 27.20
C ASN A 631 -21.03 -32.24 27.94
N LYS A 632 -19.83 -32.80 27.77
CA LYS A 632 -18.57 -32.17 28.21
C LYS A 632 -18.05 -31.14 27.20
N VAL A 633 -18.53 -31.18 25.95
CA VAL A 633 -18.20 -30.20 24.92
C VAL A 633 -19.13 -29.01 25.09
N ILE A 634 -18.65 -27.97 25.76
CA ILE A 634 -19.33 -26.68 25.83
C ILE A 634 -18.94 -25.89 24.57
N PRO A 635 -19.86 -25.66 23.60
CA PRO A 635 -19.56 -24.85 22.43
C PRO A 635 -19.51 -23.37 22.83
N ILE A 636 -18.34 -22.77 22.74
CA ILE A 636 -18.14 -21.34 22.92
C ILE A 636 -18.14 -20.68 21.54
N GLU A 637 -19.02 -19.71 21.31
CA GLU A 637 -19.01 -18.93 20.07
C GLU A 637 -17.83 -17.94 20.09
N GLY A 638 -17.07 -17.92 18.99
CA GLY A 638 -15.89 -17.07 18.84
C GLY A 638 -15.34 -17.11 17.42
N ASP A 639 -14.60 -16.07 17.07
CA ASP A 639 -13.88 -15.87 15.82
C ASP A 639 -12.55 -15.21 16.20
N ILE A 640 -11.44 -15.94 16.06
CA ILE A 640 -10.11 -15.48 16.47
C ILE A 640 -9.65 -14.21 15.71
N THR A 641 -10.40 -13.78 14.70
CA THR A 641 -10.13 -12.53 13.98
C THR A 641 -10.92 -11.32 14.53
N ARG A 642 -11.69 -11.49 15.62
CA ARG A 642 -12.41 -10.43 16.34
C ARG A 642 -11.78 -10.16 17.71
N PRO A 643 -11.81 -8.92 18.23
CA PRO A 643 -11.32 -8.58 19.58
C PRO A 643 -11.84 -9.54 20.66
N ASP A 644 -10.98 -9.85 21.64
CA ASP A 644 -11.18 -10.90 22.66
C ASP A 644 -11.67 -12.25 22.06
N LEU A 645 -11.17 -12.59 20.87
CA LEU A 645 -11.56 -13.75 20.06
C LEU A 645 -13.07 -13.79 19.72
N GLY A 646 -13.78 -12.67 19.86
CA GLY A 646 -15.23 -12.59 19.72
C GLY A 646 -16.03 -13.32 20.80
N ILE A 647 -15.39 -13.76 21.90
CA ILE A 647 -16.00 -14.60 22.94
C ILE A 647 -16.79 -13.75 23.95
N SER A 648 -17.95 -14.24 24.39
CA SER A 648 -18.79 -13.51 25.36
C SER A 648 -18.10 -13.29 26.71
N LEU A 649 -18.43 -12.20 27.41
CA LEU A 649 -17.90 -11.91 28.75
C LEU A 649 -18.19 -13.02 29.77
N SER A 650 -19.31 -13.72 29.65
CA SER A 650 -19.63 -14.92 30.43
C SER A 650 -18.66 -16.06 30.15
N ASP A 651 -18.41 -16.37 28.88
CA ASP A 651 -17.56 -17.49 28.48
C ASP A 651 -16.08 -17.20 28.73
N GLN A 652 -15.64 -15.93 28.60
CA GLN A 652 -14.31 -15.50 29.05
C GLN A 652 -14.12 -15.74 30.56
N ASN A 653 -15.14 -15.49 31.39
CA ASN A 653 -15.11 -15.79 32.83
C ASN A 653 -15.09 -17.30 33.13
N VAL A 654 -15.70 -18.14 32.27
CA VAL A 654 -15.59 -19.60 32.34
C VAL A 654 -14.16 -20.04 31.98
N ILE A 655 -13.64 -19.62 30.82
CA ILE A 655 -12.30 -19.96 30.33
C ILE A 655 -11.24 -19.61 31.37
N THR A 656 -11.21 -18.36 31.83
CA THR A 656 -10.18 -17.84 32.74
C THR A 656 -10.12 -18.52 34.11
N ARG A 657 -11.23 -19.18 34.54
CA ARG A 657 -11.32 -19.86 35.84
C ARG A 657 -11.25 -21.39 35.75
N MET A 658 -11.63 -21.98 34.61
CA MET A 658 -11.86 -23.42 34.47
C MET A 658 -10.94 -24.13 33.48
N VAL A 659 -10.28 -23.42 32.56
CA VAL A 659 -9.32 -24.02 31.62
C VAL A 659 -7.93 -24.11 32.27
N SER A 660 -7.24 -25.23 32.07
CA SER A 660 -5.81 -25.40 32.41
C SER A 660 -4.93 -25.76 31.22
N ILE A 661 -5.49 -26.34 30.15
CA ILE A 661 -4.75 -26.71 28.93
C ILE A 661 -5.43 -26.08 27.72
N VAL A 662 -4.64 -25.40 26.88
CA VAL A 662 -5.11 -24.75 25.64
C VAL A 662 -4.41 -25.37 24.43
N PHE A 663 -5.20 -25.89 23.49
CA PHE A 663 -4.72 -26.40 22.21
C PHE A 663 -5.06 -25.40 21.09
N HIS A 664 -4.06 -24.68 20.58
CA HIS A 664 -4.26 -23.70 19.52
C HIS A 664 -4.00 -24.29 18.13
N SER A 665 -5.06 -24.85 17.56
CA SER A 665 -5.09 -25.41 16.20
C SER A 665 -5.80 -24.50 15.17
N ALA A 666 -6.25 -23.31 15.57
CA ALA A 666 -7.05 -22.44 14.69
C ALA A 666 -6.15 -21.67 13.70
N ALA A 667 -6.33 -21.93 12.41
CA ALA A 667 -5.54 -21.33 11.32
C ALA A 667 -6.33 -21.37 10.00
N THR A 668 -5.97 -20.50 9.04
CA THR A 668 -6.23 -20.82 7.62
C THR A 668 -5.06 -21.63 7.06
N VAL A 669 -5.38 -22.77 6.45
CA VAL A 669 -4.45 -23.72 5.83
C VAL A 669 -4.50 -23.65 4.29
N ARG A 670 -5.20 -22.65 3.73
CA ARG A 670 -5.35 -22.47 2.29
C ARG A 670 -4.09 -21.89 1.67
N PHE A 671 -3.52 -22.61 0.70
CA PHE A 671 -2.33 -22.17 -0.02
C PHE A 671 -2.62 -21.04 -1.04
N ASP A 672 -3.89 -20.75 -1.31
CA ASP A 672 -4.39 -19.69 -2.19
C ASP A 672 -5.01 -18.49 -1.43
N GLU A 673 -4.82 -18.41 -0.11
CA GLU A 673 -5.40 -17.34 0.72
C GLU A 673 -4.62 -16.01 0.62
N VAL A 674 -5.35 -14.89 0.54
CA VAL A 674 -4.79 -13.53 0.55
C VAL A 674 -4.05 -13.26 1.86
N LEU A 675 -2.86 -12.64 1.77
CA LEU A 675 -1.97 -12.46 2.92
C LEU A 675 -2.64 -11.74 4.11
N LYS A 676 -3.48 -10.71 3.85
CA LYS A 676 -4.24 -9.98 4.88
C LYS A 676 -5.14 -10.91 5.72
N VAL A 677 -5.80 -11.89 5.08
CA VAL A 677 -6.60 -12.91 5.77
C VAL A 677 -5.68 -13.87 6.54
N SER A 678 -4.61 -14.36 5.91
CA SER A 678 -3.66 -15.28 6.56
C SER A 678 -2.97 -14.67 7.79
N VAL A 679 -2.58 -13.40 7.75
CA VAL A 679 -1.99 -12.68 8.89
C VAL A 679 -3.04 -12.48 9.99
N LYS A 680 -4.25 -12.03 9.65
CA LYS A 680 -5.32 -11.83 10.63
C LYS A 680 -5.71 -13.13 11.36
N THR A 681 -5.76 -14.25 10.64
CA THR A 681 -6.09 -15.56 11.22
C THR A 681 -4.90 -16.19 11.96
N ASN A 682 -3.73 -16.32 11.32
CA ASN A 682 -2.63 -17.13 11.85
C ASN A 682 -1.75 -16.36 12.84
N MET A 683 -1.68 -15.02 12.76
CA MET A 683 -0.87 -14.18 13.63
C MET A 683 -1.74 -13.40 14.62
N VAL A 684 -2.61 -12.49 14.16
CA VAL A 684 -3.39 -11.61 15.08
C VAL A 684 -4.27 -12.43 16.04
N GLY A 685 -4.97 -13.46 15.54
CA GLY A 685 -5.73 -14.38 16.38
C GLY A 685 -4.88 -15.22 17.35
N THR A 686 -3.63 -15.50 17.00
CA THR A 686 -2.66 -16.13 17.92
C THR A 686 -2.25 -15.14 19.03
N LYS A 687 -1.98 -13.88 18.70
CA LYS A 687 -1.63 -12.82 19.67
C LYS A 687 -2.76 -12.58 20.68
N GLN A 688 -4.01 -12.50 20.20
CA GLN A 688 -5.18 -12.36 21.06
C GLN A 688 -5.45 -13.61 21.93
N LEU A 689 -5.16 -14.81 21.44
CA LEU A 689 -5.26 -16.02 22.25
C LEU A 689 -4.20 -16.05 23.37
N VAL A 690 -2.97 -15.63 23.07
CA VAL A 690 -1.91 -15.49 24.09
C VAL A 690 -2.31 -14.46 25.15
N GLN A 691 -2.89 -13.32 24.75
CA GLN A 691 -3.44 -12.32 25.67
C GLN A 691 -4.60 -12.86 26.52
N LEU A 692 -5.45 -13.73 25.98
CA LEU A 692 -6.44 -14.45 26.78
C LEU A 692 -5.78 -15.46 27.74
N CYS A 693 -4.74 -16.16 27.31
CA CYS A 693 -4.00 -17.14 28.14
C CYS A 693 -3.32 -16.49 29.36
N HIS A 694 -2.78 -15.27 29.22
CA HIS A 694 -2.29 -14.45 30.35
C HIS A 694 -3.38 -14.13 31.40
N ARG A 695 -4.67 -14.28 31.07
CA ARG A 695 -5.80 -14.11 32.01
C ARG A 695 -6.29 -15.43 32.61
N ILE A 696 -5.75 -16.59 32.20
CA ILE A 696 -6.18 -17.92 32.68
C ILE A 696 -5.44 -18.27 33.98
N ILE A 697 -6.18 -18.33 35.09
CA ILE A 697 -5.65 -18.47 36.47
C ILE A 697 -4.96 -19.83 36.70
N LYS A 698 -5.31 -20.85 35.92
CA LYS A 698 -4.86 -22.24 36.10
C LYS A 698 -4.10 -22.79 34.89
N LEU A 699 -3.51 -21.95 34.04
CA LEU A 699 -2.86 -22.43 32.84
C LEU A 699 -1.60 -23.25 33.16
N GLU A 700 -1.61 -24.50 32.74
CA GLU A 700 -0.53 -25.47 32.88
C GLU A 700 0.17 -25.75 31.54
N ALA A 701 -0.55 -25.66 30.41
CA ALA A 701 0.05 -25.78 29.08
C ALA A 701 -0.73 -25.02 27.98
N LEU A 702 0.00 -24.36 27.08
CA LEU A 702 -0.47 -23.83 25.80
C LEU A 702 0.31 -24.49 24.66
N VAL A 703 -0.35 -25.31 23.85
CA VAL A 703 0.28 -26.00 22.70
C VAL A 703 -0.19 -25.36 21.40
N HIS A 704 0.72 -24.77 20.64
CA HIS A 704 0.43 -24.19 19.32
C HIS A 704 0.72 -25.18 18.19
N VAL A 705 -0.26 -25.45 17.34
CA VAL A 705 -0.06 -26.29 16.15
C VAL A 705 0.39 -25.42 14.98
N SER A 706 1.65 -25.59 14.56
CA SER A 706 2.29 -24.97 13.41
C SER A 706 2.33 -25.95 12.24
N THR A 707 3.45 -26.03 11.49
CA THR A 707 3.72 -27.05 10.48
C THR A 707 5.22 -27.17 10.25
N ALA A 708 5.71 -28.36 9.93
CA ALA A 708 7.11 -28.61 9.56
C ALA A 708 7.55 -27.72 8.38
N TYR A 709 6.64 -27.39 7.46
CA TYR A 709 6.93 -26.59 6.27
C TYR A 709 7.02 -25.07 6.47
N CYS A 710 6.91 -24.54 7.70
CA CYS A 710 7.04 -23.09 7.95
C CYS A 710 8.43 -22.54 7.51
N ASN A 711 9.46 -23.40 7.59
CA ASN A 711 10.84 -23.13 7.19
C ASN A 711 11.30 -24.00 6.00
N CYS A 712 10.38 -24.35 5.09
CA CYS A 712 10.67 -25.18 3.91
C CYS A 712 11.56 -24.54 2.84
N ASP A 713 12.00 -23.30 3.04
CA ASP A 713 13.08 -22.65 2.30
C ASP A 713 14.47 -23.17 2.70
N ARG A 714 14.58 -23.85 3.83
CA ARG A 714 15.77 -24.60 4.29
C ARG A 714 15.65 -26.08 3.89
N PRO A 715 16.75 -26.79 3.61
CA PRO A 715 16.73 -28.25 3.36
C PRO A 715 16.62 -29.06 4.66
N GLU A 716 17.24 -28.55 5.73
CA GLU A 716 17.26 -29.09 7.08
C GLU A 716 16.47 -28.15 8.00
N VAL A 717 15.63 -28.71 8.87
CA VAL A 717 14.70 -27.99 9.73
C VAL A 717 14.65 -28.66 11.10
N ASP A 718 15.22 -27.98 12.09
CA ASP A 718 15.36 -28.42 13.47
C ASP A 718 14.14 -28.04 14.31
N GLU A 719 14.05 -28.64 15.50
CA GLU A 719 13.07 -28.29 16.54
C GLU A 719 13.44 -27.00 17.30
N VAL A 720 13.75 -25.94 16.53
CA VAL A 720 13.97 -24.57 17.03
C VAL A 720 13.06 -23.58 16.31
N ILE A 721 12.75 -22.46 16.97
CA ILE A 721 12.10 -21.31 16.31
C ILE A 721 13.19 -20.51 15.60
N TYR A 722 13.12 -20.43 14.27
CA TYR A 722 14.06 -19.64 13.47
C TYR A 722 13.66 -18.17 13.42
N SER A 723 14.65 -17.27 13.41
CA SER A 723 14.42 -15.83 13.22
C SER A 723 13.62 -15.55 11.94
N PRO A 724 12.58 -14.70 12.00
CA PRO A 724 11.74 -14.40 10.84
C PRO A 724 12.46 -13.44 9.87
N PRO A 725 12.05 -13.39 8.58
CA PRO A 725 12.61 -12.45 7.61
C PRO A 725 12.19 -10.99 7.86
N TYR A 726 11.10 -10.77 8.60
CA TYR A 726 10.55 -9.46 8.97
C TYR A 726 10.00 -9.52 10.39
N ASP A 727 9.90 -8.38 11.07
CA ASP A 727 9.22 -8.34 12.36
C ASP A 727 7.72 -8.64 12.19
N PRO A 728 7.14 -9.59 12.95
CA PRO A 728 5.71 -9.88 12.91
C PRO A 728 4.81 -8.65 13.06
N GLU A 729 5.19 -7.66 13.89
CA GLU A 729 4.34 -6.50 14.15
C GLU A 729 4.26 -5.55 12.94
N HIS A 730 5.38 -5.34 12.25
CA HIS A 730 5.42 -4.54 11.01
C HIS A 730 4.52 -5.13 9.91
N ILE A 731 4.47 -6.47 9.83
CA ILE A 731 3.59 -7.19 8.89
C ILE A 731 2.13 -7.03 9.30
N ILE A 732 1.80 -7.11 10.60
CA ILE A 732 0.43 -6.87 11.11
C ILE A 732 -0.03 -5.44 10.76
N GLN A 733 0.75 -4.42 11.13
CA GLN A 733 0.44 -3.01 10.90
C GLN A 733 0.14 -2.72 9.42
N CYS A 734 0.96 -3.24 8.49
CA CYS A 734 0.70 -3.09 7.06
C CYS A 734 -0.60 -3.78 6.61
N MET A 735 -0.89 -4.98 7.13
CA MET A 735 -2.12 -5.69 6.80
C MET A 735 -3.37 -5.04 7.38
N GLU A 736 -3.27 -4.17 8.38
CA GLU A 736 -4.43 -3.41 8.90
C GLU A 736 -4.85 -2.32 7.90
N TRP A 737 -3.96 -1.37 7.58
CA TRP A 737 -4.32 -0.18 6.80
C TRP A 737 -4.27 -0.36 5.27
N MET A 738 -3.44 -1.26 4.71
CA MET A 738 -3.36 -1.43 3.26
C MET A 738 -4.63 -2.04 2.68
N ASP A 739 -5.06 -1.55 1.51
CA ASP A 739 -6.11 -2.21 0.73
C ASP A 739 -5.64 -3.54 0.12
N ASP A 740 -6.59 -4.40 -0.28
CA ASP A 740 -6.28 -5.71 -0.86
C ASP A 740 -5.42 -5.61 -2.13
N ASP A 741 -5.50 -4.51 -2.87
CA ASP A 741 -4.83 -4.30 -4.14
C ASP A 741 -3.35 -3.91 -3.95
N LEU A 742 -3.01 -3.21 -2.85
CA LEU A 742 -1.67 -3.05 -2.30
C LEU A 742 -1.12 -4.36 -1.74
N VAL A 743 -1.90 -5.06 -0.89
CA VAL A 743 -1.49 -6.34 -0.27
C VAL A 743 -1.14 -7.37 -1.33
N ASN A 744 -1.98 -7.54 -2.35
CA ASN A 744 -1.71 -8.47 -3.45
C ASN A 744 -0.49 -8.07 -4.30
N THR A 745 -0.14 -6.78 -4.35
CA THR A 745 1.06 -6.28 -5.06
C THR A 745 2.35 -6.62 -4.30
N VAL A 746 2.35 -6.50 -2.96
CA VAL A 746 3.54 -6.72 -2.13
C VAL A 746 3.73 -8.17 -1.68
N THR A 747 2.65 -8.96 -1.57
CA THR A 747 2.66 -10.36 -1.09
C THR A 747 3.72 -11.26 -1.74
N PRO A 748 3.92 -11.27 -3.08
CA PRO A 748 4.90 -12.16 -3.73
C PRO A 748 6.34 -11.90 -3.30
N LYS A 749 6.68 -10.65 -2.92
CA LYS A 749 8.02 -10.32 -2.40
C LYS A 749 8.16 -10.69 -0.92
N LEU A 750 7.15 -10.41 -0.09
CA LEU A 750 7.18 -10.74 1.34
C LEU A 750 7.32 -12.24 1.61
N ILE A 751 6.65 -13.11 0.84
CA ILE A 751 6.81 -14.57 1.02
C ILE A 751 8.15 -15.10 0.48
N GLY A 752 8.80 -14.37 -0.43
CA GLY A 752 10.09 -14.72 -1.02
C GLY A 752 10.11 -16.14 -1.62
N ASN A 753 11.05 -16.97 -1.14
CA ASN A 753 11.23 -18.35 -1.61
C ASN A 753 10.18 -19.35 -1.09
N ARG A 754 9.23 -18.94 -0.24
CA ARG A 754 8.19 -19.82 0.32
C ARG A 754 7.07 -20.10 -0.69
N PRO A 755 6.45 -21.29 -0.66
CA PRO A 755 5.45 -21.69 -1.66
C PRO A 755 4.12 -20.93 -1.59
N ASN A 756 3.78 -20.34 -0.45
CA ASN A 756 2.46 -19.77 -0.17
C ASN A 756 2.44 -18.88 1.09
N THR A 757 1.34 -18.15 1.28
CA THR A 757 1.10 -17.29 2.46
C THR A 757 0.97 -18.08 3.76
N TYR A 758 0.54 -19.35 3.70
CA TYR A 758 0.41 -20.23 4.88
C TYR A 758 1.76 -20.50 5.57
N THR A 759 2.74 -21.01 4.82
CA THR A 759 4.09 -21.32 5.35
C THR A 759 4.79 -20.07 5.89
N PHE A 760 4.64 -18.93 5.22
CA PHE A 760 5.13 -17.62 5.68
C PHE A 760 4.47 -17.19 7.01
N THR A 761 3.13 -17.13 7.07
CA THR A 761 2.43 -16.67 8.27
C THR A 761 2.56 -17.59 9.46
N LYS A 762 2.79 -18.90 9.27
CA LYS A 762 3.14 -19.81 10.37
C LYS A 762 4.55 -19.54 10.94
N ALA A 763 5.57 -19.28 10.11
CA ALA A 763 6.89 -18.91 10.61
C ALA A 763 6.87 -17.59 11.41
N LEU A 764 6.11 -16.59 10.93
CA LEU A 764 5.90 -15.34 11.66
C LEU A 764 5.12 -15.56 12.97
N ALA A 765 4.12 -16.45 12.98
CA ALA A 765 3.34 -16.75 14.18
C ALA A 765 4.17 -17.42 15.29
N GLU A 766 5.10 -18.33 14.96
CA GLU A 766 6.04 -18.91 15.95
C GLU A 766 6.96 -17.84 16.54
N SER A 767 7.48 -16.94 15.71
CA SER A 767 8.36 -15.84 16.12
C SER A 767 7.65 -14.81 17.00
N MET A 768 6.37 -14.54 16.68
CA MET A 768 5.50 -13.66 17.45
C MET A 768 5.09 -14.32 18.79
N LEU A 769 4.81 -15.62 18.78
CA LEU A 769 4.50 -16.39 20.00
C LEU A 769 5.66 -16.35 21.00
N MET A 770 6.92 -16.44 20.54
CA MET A 770 8.12 -16.23 21.38
C MET A 770 8.16 -14.83 22.02
N LYS A 771 7.74 -13.78 21.32
CA LYS A 771 7.70 -12.40 21.86
C LYS A 771 6.59 -12.19 22.89
N GLU A 772 5.41 -12.74 22.62
CA GLU A 772 4.18 -12.45 23.38
C GLU A 772 3.94 -13.42 24.55
N CYS A 773 4.60 -14.59 24.60
CA CYS A 773 4.32 -15.62 25.60
C CYS A 773 4.68 -15.22 27.03
N GLY A 774 5.70 -14.38 27.24
CA GLY A 774 6.23 -14.10 28.58
C GLY A 774 6.48 -15.39 29.36
N ASN A 775 5.89 -15.50 30.55
CA ASN A 775 6.05 -16.66 31.45
C ASN A 775 5.00 -17.77 31.22
N LEU A 776 4.27 -17.78 30.10
CA LEU A 776 3.30 -18.84 29.81
C LEU A 776 4.01 -20.17 29.49
N PRO A 777 3.48 -21.32 29.96
CA PRO A 777 4.03 -22.63 29.63
C PRO A 777 3.65 -23.04 28.20
N VAL A 778 4.47 -22.66 27.21
CA VAL A 778 4.18 -22.81 25.78
C VAL A 778 5.03 -23.89 25.11
N ALA A 779 4.42 -24.67 24.22
CA ALA A 779 5.10 -25.56 23.28
C ALA A 779 4.53 -25.45 21.86
N ILE A 780 5.29 -25.86 20.84
CA ILE A 780 4.89 -25.84 19.43
C ILE A 780 4.96 -27.25 18.84
N VAL A 781 3.90 -27.69 18.15
CA VAL A 781 3.88 -28.95 17.38
C VAL A 781 3.82 -28.65 15.88
N ARG A 782 4.73 -29.23 15.11
CA ARG A 782 4.92 -29.01 13.67
C ARG A 782 4.65 -30.31 12.87
N PRO A 783 3.40 -30.57 12.45
CA PRO A 783 3.10 -31.69 11.57
C PRO A 783 3.59 -31.48 10.12
N SER A 784 3.95 -32.58 9.47
CA SER A 784 4.20 -32.67 8.02
C SER A 784 2.88 -32.79 7.22
N ILE A 785 2.84 -33.54 6.10
CA ILE A 785 1.63 -33.70 5.28
C ILE A 785 0.65 -34.64 5.99
N VAL A 786 -0.30 -34.05 6.72
CA VAL A 786 -1.36 -34.77 7.42
C VAL A 786 -2.28 -35.49 6.42
N LEU A 787 -2.52 -36.77 6.65
CA LEU A 787 -3.47 -37.64 5.93
C LEU A 787 -4.56 -38.16 6.88
N SER A 788 -5.27 -39.21 6.49
CA SER A 788 -6.32 -39.84 7.29
C SER A 788 -5.80 -40.49 8.57
N CYS A 789 -6.70 -40.78 9.50
CA CYS A 789 -6.44 -41.59 10.68
C CYS A 789 -5.84 -42.96 10.33
N ALA A 790 -4.86 -43.41 11.10
CA ALA A 790 -4.35 -44.79 11.04
C ALA A 790 -5.24 -45.76 11.83
N LEU A 791 -5.72 -45.31 13.00
CA LEU A 791 -6.44 -46.10 14.00
C LEU A 791 -7.72 -45.40 14.46
N GLU A 792 -7.63 -44.14 14.93
CA GLU A 792 -8.69 -43.46 15.68
C GLU A 792 -9.02 -42.07 15.11
N PRO A 793 -10.27 -41.55 15.19
CA PRO A 793 -11.45 -42.19 15.76
C PRO A 793 -12.13 -43.17 14.78
N GLU A 794 -11.75 -43.24 13.50
CA GLU A 794 -12.20 -44.30 12.60
C GLU A 794 -11.11 -44.55 11.54
N ILE A 795 -10.78 -45.80 11.25
CA ILE A 795 -9.65 -46.17 10.38
C ILE A 795 -9.87 -45.58 8.97
N GLY A 796 -8.89 -44.82 8.48
CA GLY A 796 -9.00 -44.12 7.19
C GLY A 796 -9.88 -42.87 7.23
N TRP A 797 -10.33 -42.38 8.39
CA TRP A 797 -11.16 -41.18 8.47
C TRP A 797 -10.44 -39.91 7.96
N LEU A 798 -11.16 -39.13 7.16
CA LEU A 798 -10.83 -37.77 6.75
C LEU A 798 -12.09 -37.02 6.32
N ASP A 799 -12.18 -35.71 6.59
CA ASP A 799 -13.31 -34.85 6.20
C ASP A 799 -13.02 -33.95 4.98
N ASN A 800 -11.75 -33.67 4.72
CA ASN A 800 -11.32 -32.62 3.80
C ASN A 800 -10.53 -33.15 2.60
N VAL A 801 -10.73 -32.50 1.45
CA VAL A 801 -10.03 -32.83 0.19
C VAL A 801 -8.90 -31.81 -0.03
N ASN A 802 -7.92 -31.79 0.88
CA ASN A 802 -6.73 -30.95 0.78
C ASN A 802 -5.50 -31.74 0.34
N GLY A 803 -4.43 -31.03 -0.05
CA GLY A 803 -3.13 -31.63 -0.35
C GLY A 803 -3.21 -32.77 -1.39
N PRO A 804 -2.48 -33.90 -1.19
CA PRO A 804 -2.45 -34.99 -2.15
C PRO A 804 -3.82 -35.70 -2.31
N THR A 805 -4.74 -35.57 -1.35
CA THR A 805 -6.07 -36.19 -1.39
C THR A 805 -6.87 -35.75 -2.62
N VAL A 806 -6.73 -34.49 -3.07
CA VAL A 806 -7.33 -33.98 -4.33
C VAL A 806 -6.93 -34.84 -5.52
N ILE A 807 -5.64 -35.13 -5.64
CA ILE A 807 -5.03 -35.83 -6.77
C ILE A 807 -5.38 -37.32 -6.73
N ILE A 808 -5.36 -37.92 -5.55
CA ILE A 808 -5.77 -39.31 -5.32
C ILE A 808 -7.25 -39.51 -5.66
N ALA A 809 -8.14 -38.66 -5.14
CA ALA A 809 -9.58 -38.70 -5.43
C ALA A 809 -9.89 -38.51 -6.92
N ALA A 810 -9.22 -37.56 -7.58
CA ALA A 810 -9.38 -37.32 -9.02
C ALA A 810 -8.84 -38.47 -9.90
N THR A 811 -7.77 -39.13 -9.47
CA THR A 811 -7.24 -40.33 -10.14
C THR A 811 -8.15 -41.54 -9.92
N ALA A 812 -8.80 -41.64 -8.76
CA ALA A 812 -9.75 -42.70 -8.43
C ALA A 812 -11.04 -42.63 -9.27
N LYS A 813 -11.61 -41.44 -9.52
CA LYS A 813 -12.70 -41.25 -10.51
C LYS A 813 -12.20 -41.34 -11.97
N GLY A 814 -10.88 -41.28 -12.19
CA GLY A 814 -10.25 -41.48 -13.51
C GLY A 814 -9.99 -40.20 -14.32
N PHE A 815 -10.20 -39.00 -13.75
CA PHE A 815 -9.99 -37.72 -14.43
C PHE A 815 -8.52 -37.33 -14.59
N PHE A 816 -7.66 -37.78 -13.67
CA PHE A 816 -6.28 -37.31 -13.56
C PHE A 816 -5.26 -38.40 -13.94
N ARG A 817 -4.24 -38.02 -14.72
CA ARG A 817 -3.39 -38.97 -15.49
C ARG A 817 -1.88 -38.77 -15.42
N THR A 818 -1.39 -37.58 -15.09
CA THR A 818 0.05 -37.26 -15.08
C THR A 818 0.31 -36.16 -14.08
N ILE A 819 1.44 -36.21 -13.39
CA ILE A 819 1.86 -35.19 -12.43
C ILE A 819 3.36 -34.94 -12.50
N LEU A 820 3.73 -33.66 -12.34
CA LEU A 820 5.11 -33.27 -12.12
C LEU A 820 5.50 -33.59 -10.67
N CYS A 821 6.33 -34.62 -10.52
CA CYS A 821 6.79 -35.14 -9.24
C CYS A 821 8.12 -35.88 -9.47
N HIS A 822 9.02 -35.81 -8.48
CA HIS A 822 10.28 -36.54 -8.48
C HIS A 822 10.09 -37.82 -7.67
N GLU A 823 9.99 -38.95 -8.38
CA GLU A 823 9.53 -40.22 -7.80
C GLU A 823 10.48 -40.82 -6.75
N ASP A 824 11.74 -40.41 -6.78
CA ASP A 824 12.81 -40.76 -5.84
C ASP A 824 12.74 -40.01 -4.50
N LYS A 825 12.02 -38.87 -4.44
CA LYS A 825 11.95 -38.04 -3.23
C LYS A 825 11.02 -38.63 -2.18
N LYS A 826 11.38 -38.38 -0.91
CA LYS A 826 10.56 -38.73 0.25
C LYS A 826 9.22 -37.99 0.22
N ALA A 827 8.18 -38.66 0.71
CA ALA A 827 6.87 -38.08 0.98
C ALA A 827 6.63 -38.12 2.49
N ASP A 828 6.81 -36.98 3.17
CA ASP A 828 6.63 -36.84 4.62
C ASP A 828 5.15 -36.83 5.00
N LEU A 829 4.51 -37.99 4.90
CA LEU A 829 3.10 -38.23 5.22
C LEU A 829 2.96 -38.59 6.69
N ILE A 830 1.95 -38.07 7.39
CA ILE A 830 1.69 -38.36 8.81
C ILE A 830 0.19 -38.61 9.07
N PRO A 831 -0.20 -39.63 9.85
CA PRO A 831 -1.60 -39.81 10.28
C PRO A 831 -2.05 -38.71 11.25
N VAL A 832 -3.28 -38.19 11.08
CA VAL A 832 -3.82 -37.10 11.92
C VAL A 832 -3.97 -37.48 13.40
N ASP A 833 -4.17 -38.76 13.68
CA ASP A 833 -4.25 -39.32 15.03
C ASP A 833 -2.89 -39.40 15.73
N MET A 834 -1.82 -39.76 15.01
CA MET A 834 -0.46 -39.67 15.55
C MET A 834 -0.08 -38.22 15.90
N VAL A 835 -0.45 -37.25 15.05
CA VAL A 835 -0.27 -35.81 15.36
C VAL A 835 -1.10 -35.40 16.60
N THR A 836 -2.32 -35.91 16.73
CA THR A 836 -3.21 -35.62 17.87
C THR A 836 -2.65 -36.19 19.17
N ASN A 837 -2.18 -37.44 19.15
CA ASN A 837 -1.57 -38.11 20.29
C ASN A 837 -0.29 -37.41 20.77
N LEU A 838 0.62 -37.07 19.84
CA LEU A 838 1.79 -36.24 20.17
C LEU A 838 1.38 -34.92 20.80
N THR A 839 0.36 -34.23 20.24
CA THR A 839 -0.11 -32.94 20.75
C THR A 839 -0.59 -33.05 22.21
N ILE A 840 -1.28 -34.15 22.57
CA ILE A 840 -1.71 -34.43 23.95
C ILE A 840 -0.51 -34.67 24.87
N CYS A 841 0.45 -35.52 24.47
CA CYS A 841 1.66 -35.80 25.26
C CYS A 841 2.56 -34.56 25.42
N VAL A 842 2.62 -33.68 24.42
CA VAL A 842 3.32 -32.40 24.50
C VAL A 842 2.69 -31.48 25.55
N ALA A 843 1.36 -31.42 25.66
CA ALA A 843 0.70 -30.66 26.73
C ALA A 843 1.07 -31.20 28.12
N TRP A 844 1.06 -32.53 28.30
CA TRP A 844 1.49 -33.18 29.54
C TRP A 844 2.95 -32.87 29.89
N ARG A 845 3.88 -33.00 28.94
CA ARG A 845 5.32 -32.69 29.13
C ARG A 845 5.53 -31.22 29.51
N THR A 846 4.79 -30.31 28.86
CA THR A 846 4.83 -28.86 29.11
C THR A 846 4.39 -28.54 30.54
N ALA A 847 3.23 -29.07 30.96
CA ALA A 847 2.66 -28.88 32.29
C ALA A 847 3.54 -29.43 33.43
N THR A 848 4.16 -30.60 33.21
CA THR A 848 4.98 -31.29 34.21
C THR A 848 6.40 -30.76 34.33
N THR A 849 7.00 -30.29 33.23
CA THR A 849 8.44 -29.94 33.19
C THR A 849 8.72 -28.46 33.41
N LYS A 850 7.80 -27.56 33.00
CA LYS A 850 7.89 -26.10 33.17
C LYS A 850 9.22 -25.50 32.73
N SER A 851 9.44 -25.49 31.42
CA SER A 851 10.57 -24.81 30.77
C SER A 851 10.35 -23.30 30.67
N ASP A 852 11.40 -22.51 30.91
CA ASP A 852 11.44 -21.06 30.65
C ASP A 852 11.52 -20.72 29.13
N SER A 853 11.57 -21.72 28.25
CA SER A 853 11.70 -21.57 26.80
C SER A 853 10.76 -22.50 26.02
N ILE A 854 10.26 -22.02 24.88
CA ILE A 854 9.30 -22.75 24.05
C ILE A 854 9.96 -23.98 23.40
N THR A 855 9.55 -25.18 23.81
CA THR A 855 9.96 -26.42 23.16
C THR A 855 9.19 -26.65 21.86
N VAL A 856 9.87 -27.09 20.81
CA VAL A 856 9.27 -27.41 19.51
C VAL A 856 9.33 -28.92 19.26
N TYR A 857 8.32 -29.47 18.59
CA TYR A 857 8.20 -30.90 18.27
C TYR A 857 7.83 -31.09 16.79
N ASN A 858 8.71 -31.71 16.00
CA ASN A 858 8.52 -31.99 14.57
C ASN A 858 7.87 -33.37 14.39
N CYS A 859 6.60 -33.40 13.97
CA CYS A 859 5.86 -34.64 13.72
C CYS A 859 5.96 -35.00 12.22
N SER A 860 6.95 -35.84 11.88
CA SER A 860 7.24 -36.26 10.50
C SER A 860 7.63 -37.74 10.43
N SER A 861 7.58 -38.34 9.24
CA SER A 861 7.94 -39.75 9.00
C SER A 861 9.25 -39.92 8.21
N GLY A 862 9.73 -38.90 7.49
CA GLY A 862 10.82 -39.04 6.53
C GLY A 862 12.19 -39.34 7.10
N ILE A 863 12.42 -39.16 8.41
CA ILE A 863 13.64 -39.66 9.06
C ILE A 863 13.46 -41.14 9.45
N GLN A 864 12.50 -41.44 10.32
CA GLN A 864 12.40 -42.73 11.00
C GLN A 864 11.72 -43.85 10.18
N ASN A 865 10.77 -43.52 9.29
CA ASN A 865 10.04 -44.48 8.47
C ASN A 865 9.70 -43.92 7.07
N PRO A 866 10.73 -43.68 6.22
CA PRO A 866 10.56 -42.98 4.94
C PRO A 866 9.82 -43.81 3.88
N ILE A 867 8.88 -43.17 3.19
CA ILE A 867 8.26 -43.64 1.94
C ILE A 867 8.56 -42.66 0.80
N THR A 868 8.83 -43.16 -0.41
CA THR A 868 9.00 -42.31 -1.60
C THR A 868 7.68 -42.01 -2.31
N TRP A 869 7.62 -40.92 -3.07
CA TRP A 869 6.46 -40.62 -3.91
C TRP A 869 6.10 -41.77 -4.87
N LYS A 870 7.10 -42.50 -5.40
CA LYS A 870 6.86 -43.71 -6.20
C LYS A 870 6.08 -44.77 -5.41
N GLN A 871 6.60 -45.16 -4.25
CA GLN A 871 6.03 -46.20 -3.39
C GLN A 871 4.60 -45.85 -2.95
N PHE A 872 4.38 -44.59 -2.54
CA PHE A 872 3.06 -44.09 -2.16
C PHE A 872 2.06 -44.16 -3.31
N VAL A 873 2.42 -43.66 -4.50
CA VAL A 873 1.54 -43.63 -5.67
C VAL A 873 1.26 -45.04 -6.22
N ASP A 874 2.26 -45.92 -6.29
CA ASP A 874 2.08 -47.31 -6.74
C ASP A 874 1.28 -48.16 -5.73
N CYS A 875 1.33 -47.82 -4.43
CA CYS A 875 0.42 -48.41 -3.43
C CYS A 875 -1.01 -47.87 -3.60
N CYS A 876 -1.18 -46.55 -3.75
CA CYS A 876 -2.49 -45.94 -4.02
C CYS A 876 -3.13 -46.52 -5.29
N PHE A 877 -2.40 -46.62 -6.41
CA PHE A 877 -2.93 -47.16 -7.66
C PHE A 877 -3.33 -48.64 -7.56
N ARG A 878 -2.61 -49.46 -6.76
CA ARG A 878 -3.04 -50.84 -6.46
C ARG A 878 -4.34 -50.85 -5.65
N ASN A 879 -4.41 -50.08 -4.57
CA ASN A 879 -5.56 -50.09 -3.68
C ASN A 879 -6.81 -49.44 -4.31
N ILE A 880 -6.67 -48.41 -5.15
CA ILE A 880 -7.77 -47.85 -5.96
C ILE A 880 -8.33 -48.89 -6.95
N ARG A 881 -7.51 -49.81 -7.47
CA ARG A 881 -7.97 -50.90 -8.36
C ARG A 881 -8.54 -52.08 -7.59
N LYS A 882 -8.07 -52.31 -6.36
CA LYS A 882 -8.67 -53.26 -5.39
C LYS A 882 -10.06 -52.78 -4.94
N HIS A 883 -10.20 -51.47 -4.75
CA HIS A 883 -11.39 -50.79 -4.20
C HIS A 883 -11.86 -49.64 -5.10
N PRO A 884 -12.30 -49.93 -6.34
CA PRO A 884 -12.69 -48.90 -7.32
C PRO A 884 -13.94 -48.13 -6.88
N LEU A 885 -14.11 -46.94 -7.44
CA LEU A 885 -15.31 -46.12 -7.28
C LEU A 885 -16.43 -46.56 -8.24
N GLU A 886 -17.69 -46.24 -7.93
CA GLU A 886 -18.85 -46.62 -8.76
C GLU A 886 -18.86 -45.85 -10.10
N ASP A 887 -18.82 -44.52 -10.02
CA ASP A 887 -18.83 -43.60 -11.17
C ASP A 887 -17.41 -43.25 -11.66
N MET A 888 -16.59 -44.25 -11.93
CA MET A 888 -15.33 -44.01 -12.67
C MET A 888 -15.66 -43.68 -14.13
N VAL A 889 -15.06 -42.62 -14.67
CA VAL A 889 -15.18 -42.33 -16.12
C VAL A 889 -14.18 -43.11 -16.97
N TRP A 890 -13.09 -43.59 -16.37
CA TRP A 890 -11.96 -44.22 -17.06
C TRP A 890 -11.09 -45.03 -16.09
N TYR A 891 -10.49 -46.15 -16.54
CA TYR A 891 -9.61 -47.04 -15.76
C TYR A 891 -8.62 -46.28 -14.84
N PRO A 892 -8.61 -46.46 -13.51
CA PRO A 892 -7.78 -45.63 -12.62
C PRO A 892 -6.26 -45.83 -12.75
N GLY A 893 -5.53 -44.72 -12.61
CA GLY A 893 -4.06 -44.65 -12.60
C GLY A 893 -3.49 -43.56 -13.51
N GLY A 894 -2.19 -43.33 -13.41
CA GLY A 894 -1.47 -42.33 -14.20
C GLY A 894 0.02 -42.62 -14.27
N THR A 895 0.83 -41.59 -14.49
CA THR A 895 2.30 -41.70 -14.51
C THR A 895 2.94 -40.49 -13.84
N ILE A 896 3.91 -40.72 -12.95
CA ILE A 896 4.78 -39.65 -12.43
C ILE A 896 5.74 -39.22 -13.53
N ARG A 897 5.98 -37.92 -13.68
CA ARG A 897 6.92 -37.35 -14.65
C ARG A 897 7.85 -36.36 -13.95
N SER A 898 9.16 -36.62 -13.98
CA SER A 898 10.16 -35.66 -13.45
C SER A 898 10.42 -34.48 -14.39
N ASN A 899 10.16 -34.62 -15.70
CA ASN A 899 10.35 -33.55 -16.68
C ASN A 899 9.09 -32.71 -16.84
N SER A 900 9.21 -31.39 -16.60
CA SER A 900 8.07 -30.46 -16.65
C SER A 900 7.48 -30.27 -18.05
N LEU A 901 8.30 -30.32 -19.11
CA LEU A 901 7.81 -30.17 -20.50
C LEU A 901 7.01 -31.40 -20.92
N VAL A 902 7.53 -32.60 -20.64
CA VAL A 902 6.83 -33.86 -20.88
C VAL A 902 5.52 -33.92 -20.09
N ASN A 903 5.53 -33.49 -18.82
CA ASN A 903 4.29 -33.42 -18.04
C ASN A 903 3.26 -32.44 -18.64
N SER A 904 3.69 -31.26 -19.11
CA SER A 904 2.80 -30.30 -19.77
C SER A 904 2.18 -30.86 -21.06
N VAL A 905 2.99 -31.52 -21.91
CA VAL A 905 2.48 -32.18 -23.13
C VAL A 905 1.50 -33.30 -22.77
N CYS A 906 1.85 -34.17 -21.83
CA CYS A 906 0.95 -35.23 -21.37
C CYS A 906 -0.33 -34.68 -20.72
N SER A 907 -0.29 -33.56 -19.99
CA SER A 907 -1.47 -32.94 -19.40
C SER A 907 -2.38 -32.34 -20.49
N THR A 908 -1.83 -31.67 -21.50
CA THR A 908 -2.60 -31.20 -22.66
C THR A 908 -3.28 -32.37 -23.38
N CYS A 909 -2.54 -33.44 -23.69
CA CYS A 909 -3.05 -34.58 -24.45
C CYS A 909 -3.98 -35.52 -23.65
N MET A 910 -3.79 -35.66 -22.34
CA MET A 910 -4.52 -36.64 -21.50
C MET A 910 -5.50 -36.03 -20.50
N HIS A 911 -5.45 -34.72 -20.23
CA HIS A 911 -6.42 -34.00 -19.38
C HIS A 911 -7.29 -33.08 -20.22
N PHE A 912 -6.68 -32.07 -20.87
CA PHE A 912 -7.42 -30.97 -21.49
C PHE A 912 -8.05 -31.33 -22.83
N LEU A 913 -7.35 -32.01 -23.74
CA LEU A 913 -7.91 -32.43 -25.03
C LEU A 913 -9.14 -33.36 -24.87
N PRO A 914 -9.11 -34.42 -24.02
CA PRO A 914 -10.31 -35.20 -23.70
C PRO A 914 -11.42 -34.37 -23.05
N ALA A 915 -11.07 -33.42 -22.16
CA ALA A 915 -12.06 -32.55 -21.53
C ALA A 915 -12.77 -31.63 -22.52
N HIS A 916 -12.06 -31.07 -23.50
CA HIS A 916 -12.67 -30.28 -24.58
C HIS A 916 -13.58 -31.15 -25.47
N ILE A 917 -13.19 -32.38 -25.81
CA ILE A 917 -14.03 -33.31 -26.57
C ILE A 917 -15.32 -33.62 -25.80
N ILE A 918 -15.22 -33.94 -24.51
CA ILE A 918 -16.37 -34.23 -23.63
C ILE A 918 -17.30 -33.01 -23.50
N ASP A 919 -16.77 -31.81 -23.32
CA ASP A 919 -17.56 -30.59 -23.19
C ASP A 919 -18.18 -30.12 -24.52
N ILE A 920 -17.55 -30.41 -25.66
CA ILE A 920 -18.13 -30.20 -27.00
C ILE A 920 -19.30 -31.18 -27.24
N LEU A 921 -19.09 -32.47 -27.01
CA LEU A 921 -20.15 -33.49 -27.13
C LEU A 921 -21.31 -33.20 -26.17
N SER A 922 -21.02 -32.75 -24.95
CA SER A 922 -22.04 -32.33 -23.98
C SER A 922 -22.93 -31.23 -24.54
N ARG A 923 -22.36 -30.19 -25.17
CA ARG A 923 -23.12 -29.12 -25.83
C ARG A 923 -23.97 -29.64 -27.00
N VAL A 924 -23.43 -30.54 -27.83
CA VAL A 924 -24.17 -31.17 -28.95
C VAL A 924 -25.40 -31.93 -28.44
N PHE A 925 -25.30 -32.61 -27.29
CA PHE A 925 -26.42 -33.30 -26.63
C PHE A 925 -27.19 -32.42 -25.62
N GLY A 926 -27.10 -31.09 -25.70
CA GLY A 926 -27.87 -30.15 -24.87
C GLY A 926 -27.51 -30.11 -23.38
N LYS A 927 -26.40 -30.73 -22.96
CA LYS A 927 -25.92 -30.78 -21.58
C LYS A 927 -24.93 -29.64 -21.28
N LYS A 928 -24.90 -29.18 -20.03
CA LYS A 928 -23.93 -28.18 -19.57
C LYS A 928 -22.51 -28.75 -19.60
N PRO A 929 -21.51 -28.03 -20.16
CA PRO A 929 -20.10 -28.43 -20.08
C PRO A 929 -19.59 -28.32 -18.65
N PHE A 930 -18.65 -29.20 -18.26
CA PHE A 930 -18.14 -29.29 -16.89
C PHE A 930 -16.69 -29.78 -16.79
N MET A 931 -16.18 -30.55 -17.77
CA MET A 931 -14.93 -31.28 -17.63
C MET A 931 -13.71 -30.36 -17.64
N VAL A 932 -13.71 -29.29 -18.45
CA VAL A 932 -12.60 -28.32 -18.50
C VAL A 932 -12.49 -27.55 -17.17
N ASN A 933 -13.60 -27.30 -16.47
CA ASN A 933 -13.58 -26.70 -15.13
C ASN A 933 -12.93 -27.64 -14.09
N ILE A 934 -13.26 -28.93 -14.12
CA ILE A 934 -12.61 -29.94 -13.27
C ILE A 934 -11.09 -29.96 -13.54
N GLN A 935 -10.66 -30.08 -14.79
CA GLN A 935 -9.21 -30.11 -15.10
C GLN A 935 -8.50 -28.81 -14.75
N THR A 936 -9.17 -27.66 -14.84
CA THR A 936 -8.62 -26.36 -14.40
C THR A 936 -8.36 -26.35 -12.88
N LYS A 937 -9.30 -26.88 -12.07
CA LYS A 937 -9.12 -27.02 -10.61
C LYS A 937 -8.00 -28.00 -10.26
N LEU A 938 -7.92 -29.14 -10.94
CA LEU A 938 -6.86 -30.14 -10.73
C LEU A 938 -5.48 -29.63 -11.14
N SER A 939 -5.39 -28.83 -12.21
CA SER A 939 -4.15 -28.15 -12.61
C SER A 939 -3.67 -27.14 -11.56
N LYS A 940 -4.57 -26.33 -10.98
CA LYS A 940 -4.24 -25.47 -9.82
C LYS A 940 -3.73 -26.29 -8.63
N ALA A 941 -4.45 -27.35 -8.23
CA ALA A 941 -4.03 -28.22 -7.12
C ALA A 941 -2.65 -28.88 -7.35
N SER A 942 -2.41 -29.39 -8.56
CA SER A 942 -1.10 -29.94 -8.96
C SER A 942 0.00 -28.88 -8.97
N THR A 943 -0.33 -27.61 -9.21
CA THR A 943 0.64 -26.50 -9.19
C THR A 943 1.05 -26.16 -7.76
N PHE A 944 0.12 -26.14 -6.81
CA PHE A 944 0.45 -25.95 -5.39
C PHE A 944 1.27 -27.11 -4.80
N LEU A 945 0.96 -28.35 -5.20
CA LEU A 945 1.73 -29.53 -4.76
C LEU A 945 3.14 -29.59 -5.35
N LYS A 946 3.39 -28.99 -6.52
CA LYS A 946 4.68 -29.03 -7.24
C LYS A 946 5.89 -28.72 -6.35
N TYR A 947 5.77 -27.74 -5.45
CA TYR A 947 6.87 -27.33 -4.57
C TYR A 947 7.32 -28.46 -3.63
N PHE A 948 6.34 -29.26 -3.15
CA PHE A 948 6.52 -30.38 -2.22
C PHE A 948 6.77 -31.71 -2.93
N SER A 949 6.20 -31.93 -4.13
CA SER A 949 6.37 -33.17 -4.90
C SER A 949 7.68 -33.26 -5.68
N THR A 950 8.48 -32.18 -5.71
CA THR A 950 9.76 -32.12 -6.45
C THR A 950 10.99 -31.87 -5.56
N ARG A 951 10.79 -31.69 -4.25
CA ARG A 951 11.83 -31.51 -3.24
C ARG A 951 11.71 -32.56 -2.13
N GLN A 952 12.64 -32.52 -1.20
CA GLN A 952 12.65 -33.31 0.04
C GLN A 952 13.27 -32.45 1.14
N TRP A 953 13.01 -32.80 2.39
CA TRP A 953 13.50 -32.10 3.59
C TRP A 953 14.06 -33.08 4.62
N HIS A 954 14.77 -32.55 5.60
CA HIS A 954 15.18 -33.26 6.81
C HIS A 954 14.59 -32.53 8.02
N PHE A 955 13.51 -33.09 8.58
CA PHE A 955 12.84 -32.56 9.76
C PHE A 955 13.36 -33.30 10.99
N ASN A 956 14.35 -32.74 11.68
CA ASN A 956 14.93 -33.35 12.87
C ASN A 956 13.87 -33.45 13.97
N ASP A 957 13.74 -34.62 14.60
CA ASP A 957 12.64 -34.98 15.51
C ASP A 957 13.14 -35.44 16.90
N ASP A 958 14.29 -34.92 17.34
CA ASP A 958 14.98 -35.26 18.59
C ASP A 958 14.13 -35.10 19.87
N ASN A 959 13.50 -33.95 20.07
CA ASN A 959 12.58 -33.71 21.20
C ASN A 959 11.36 -34.63 21.13
N THR A 960 10.90 -34.93 19.92
CA THR A 960 9.78 -35.85 19.68
C THR A 960 10.17 -37.30 20.00
N ARG A 961 11.42 -37.71 19.73
CA ARG A 961 11.99 -39.00 20.12
C ARG A 961 12.26 -39.07 21.64
N GLU A 962 12.78 -38.01 22.26
CA GLU A 962 12.96 -37.91 23.72
C GLU A 962 11.61 -38.10 24.43
N LEU A 963 10.58 -37.34 24.01
CA LEU A 963 9.23 -37.44 24.57
C LEU A 963 8.65 -38.85 24.45
N SER A 964 8.87 -39.55 23.33
CA SER A 964 8.48 -40.97 23.20
C SER A 964 9.21 -41.87 24.21
N SER A 965 10.51 -41.64 24.43
CA SER A 965 11.35 -42.48 25.30
C SER A 965 10.96 -42.43 26.79
N ILE A 966 10.46 -41.29 27.28
CA ILE A 966 10.11 -41.05 28.69
C ILE A 966 8.68 -41.47 29.08
N LEU A 967 7.82 -41.81 28.12
CA LEU A 967 6.45 -42.26 28.40
C LEU A 967 6.42 -43.68 28.98
N SER A 968 5.42 -44.01 29.79
CA SER A 968 5.21 -45.39 30.23
C SER A 968 4.79 -46.28 29.05
N ASP A 969 4.97 -47.60 29.15
CA ASP A 969 4.58 -48.51 28.06
C ASP A 969 3.05 -48.64 27.91
N ASP A 970 2.27 -48.19 28.89
CA ASP A 970 0.83 -47.98 28.73
C ASP A 970 0.52 -46.68 27.97
N ASP A 971 1.16 -45.57 28.34
CA ASP A 971 0.98 -44.29 27.64
C ASP A 971 1.42 -44.38 26.17
N LYS A 972 2.52 -45.09 25.87
CA LYS A 972 2.98 -45.37 24.49
C LYS A 972 1.92 -46.14 23.67
N ARG A 973 1.12 -47.00 24.31
CA ARG A 973 0.04 -47.76 23.67
C ARG A 973 -1.22 -46.91 23.48
N THR A 974 -1.58 -46.08 24.47
CA THR A 974 -2.78 -45.23 24.41
C THR A 974 -2.57 -44.03 23.49
N PHE A 975 -1.43 -43.35 23.59
CA PHE A 975 -1.10 -42.15 22.82
C PHE A 975 -0.04 -42.46 21.77
N LEU A 976 -0.29 -43.45 20.90
CA LEU A 976 0.66 -43.84 19.87
C LEU A 976 0.94 -42.68 18.88
N PHE A 977 2.17 -42.20 18.87
CA PHE A 977 2.72 -41.29 17.85
C PHE A 977 4.06 -41.75 17.27
N ASP A 978 4.48 -42.99 17.56
CA ASP A 978 5.68 -43.57 16.95
C ASP A 978 5.43 -43.93 15.48
N VAL A 979 6.07 -43.18 14.58
CA VAL A 979 5.92 -43.33 13.13
C VAL A 979 6.51 -44.64 12.59
N ARG A 980 7.31 -45.37 13.38
CA ARG A 980 7.88 -46.68 12.99
C ARG A 980 6.82 -47.77 12.92
N GLU A 981 5.73 -47.63 13.66
CA GLU A 981 4.57 -48.53 13.63
C GLU A 981 3.68 -48.36 12.37
N ILE A 982 3.96 -47.36 11.51
CA ILE A 982 3.22 -47.16 10.26
C ILE A 982 3.58 -48.25 9.24
N HIS A 983 2.81 -49.33 9.20
CA HIS A 983 2.86 -50.30 8.10
C HIS A 983 2.21 -49.74 6.82
N TRP A 984 3.01 -49.01 6.03
CA TRP A 984 2.59 -48.27 4.84
C TRP A 984 1.60 -48.98 3.90
N PRO A 985 1.77 -50.27 3.53
CA PRO A 985 0.83 -50.94 2.62
C PRO A 985 -0.61 -51.03 3.17
N THR A 986 -0.74 -51.30 4.48
CA THR A 986 -2.05 -51.39 5.15
C THR A 986 -2.63 -50.00 5.38
N TYR A 987 -1.82 -49.05 5.85
CA TYR A 987 -2.24 -47.67 6.06
C TYR A 987 -2.76 -47.01 4.77
N ILE A 988 -2.07 -47.21 3.64
CA ILE A 988 -2.50 -46.67 2.35
C ILE A 988 -3.76 -47.39 1.83
N GLU A 989 -3.98 -48.67 2.16
CA GLU A 989 -5.25 -49.34 1.84
C GLU A 989 -6.43 -48.72 2.61
N SER A 990 -6.26 -48.52 3.93
CA SER A 990 -7.21 -47.84 4.80
C SER A 990 -7.52 -46.42 4.33
N TYR A 991 -6.50 -45.63 3.96
CA TYR A 991 -6.64 -44.29 3.41
C TYR A 991 -7.47 -44.26 2.11
N ILE A 992 -7.26 -45.21 1.19
CA ILE A 992 -8.07 -45.30 -0.05
C ILE A 992 -9.52 -45.71 0.24
N LEU A 993 -9.75 -46.62 1.20
CA LEU A 993 -11.10 -46.95 1.69
C LEU A 993 -11.76 -45.72 2.34
N GLY A 994 -11.00 -44.91 3.06
CA GLY A 994 -11.41 -43.62 3.60
C GLY A 994 -11.85 -42.62 2.54
N VAL A 995 -11.06 -42.45 1.46
CA VAL A 995 -11.42 -41.60 0.31
C VAL A 995 -12.72 -42.07 -0.35
N ARG A 996 -12.98 -43.39 -0.42
CA ARG A 996 -14.28 -43.93 -0.85
C ARG A 996 -15.40 -43.54 0.12
N GLN A 997 -15.22 -43.83 1.41
CA GLN A 997 -16.29 -43.77 2.42
C GLN A 997 -16.66 -42.36 2.87
N PHE A 998 -15.69 -41.47 3.09
CA PHE A 998 -15.94 -40.15 3.69
C PHE A 998 -15.95 -39.01 2.66
N ILE A 999 -15.03 -39.04 1.69
CA ILE A 999 -14.97 -38.02 0.63
C ILE A 999 -16.02 -38.26 -0.44
N PHE A 1000 -16.07 -39.45 -1.04
CA PHE A 1000 -17.06 -39.78 -2.07
C PHE A 1000 -18.40 -40.28 -1.52
N LYS A 1001 -18.48 -40.64 -0.23
CA LYS A 1001 -19.71 -41.10 0.45
C LYS A 1001 -20.29 -42.38 -0.18
N GLU A 1002 -19.44 -43.17 -0.83
CA GLU A 1002 -19.79 -44.46 -1.44
C GLU A 1002 -19.70 -45.58 -0.38
N HIS A 1003 -20.80 -46.29 -0.13
CA HIS A 1003 -20.87 -47.31 0.92
C HIS A 1003 -20.03 -48.57 0.59
N PRO A 1004 -19.52 -49.34 1.56
CA PRO A 1004 -18.78 -50.58 1.29
C PRO A 1004 -19.58 -51.64 0.51
N SER A 1005 -20.92 -51.65 0.61
CA SER A 1005 -21.77 -52.65 -0.07
C SER A 1005 -21.82 -52.52 -1.59
N SER A 1006 -21.48 -51.36 -2.17
CA SER A 1006 -21.49 -51.16 -3.63
C SER A 1006 -20.16 -51.50 -4.32
N LEU A 1007 -19.14 -51.90 -3.55
CA LEU A 1007 -17.83 -52.34 -4.05
C LEU A 1007 -17.89 -53.46 -5.12
N PRO A 1008 -18.82 -54.46 -5.06
CA PRO A 1008 -18.96 -55.46 -6.12
C PRO A 1008 -19.43 -54.86 -7.45
N LEU A 1009 -20.31 -53.85 -7.42
CA LEU A 1009 -20.78 -53.14 -8.61
C LEU A 1009 -19.64 -52.31 -9.23
N ALA A 1010 -18.91 -51.57 -8.39
CA ALA A 1010 -17.73 -50.80 -8.81
C ALA A 1010 -16.64 -51.69 -9.44
N ARG A 1011 -16.39 -52.89 -8.88
CA ARG A 1011 -15.48 -53.89 -9.48
C ARG A 1011 -16.00 -54.40 -10.84
N LYS A 1012 -17.31 -54.63 -10.99
CA LYS A 1012 -17.93 -54.97 -12.29
C LYS A 1012 -17.82 -53.82 -13.31
N HIS A 1013 -17.83 -52.56 -12.86
CA HIS A 1013 -17.54 -51.40 -13.71
C HIS A 1013 -16.07 -51.34 -14.12
N LEU A 1014 -15.14 -51.58 -13.18
CA LEU A 1014 -13.69 -51.59 -13.45
C LEU A 1014 -13.32 -52.57 -14.58
N LEU A 1015 -13.91 -53.76 -14.60
CA LEU A 1015 -13.63 -54.78 -15.63
C LEU A 1015 -13.93 -54.30 -17.06
N LYS A 1016 -14.98 -53.49 -17.27
CA LYS A 1016 -15.26 -52.85 -18.57
C LYS A 1016 -14.10 -51.95 -18.99
N TYR A 1017 -13.61 -51.12 -18.07
CA TYR A 1017 -12.50 -50.21 -18.31
C TYR A 1017 -11.15 -50.92 -18.45
N VAL A 1018 -10.93 -52.06 -17.80
CA VAL A 1018 -9.77 -52.95 -18.01
C VAL A 1018 -9.75 -53.49 -19.43
N TRP A 1019 -10.90 -53.96 -19.94
CA TRP A 1019 -11.01 -54.44 -21.32
C TRP A 1019 -10.70 -53.32 -22.34
N ILE A 1020 -11.29 -52.13 -22.14
CA ILE A 1020 -11.02 -50.94 -22.97
C ILE A 1020 -9.54 -50.55 -22.93
N HIS A 1021 -8.94 -50.47 -21.74
CA HIS A 1021 -7.52 -50.11 -21.57
C HIS A 1021 -6.58 -51.12 -22.24
N ASN A 1022 -6.84 -52.42 -22.06
CA ASN A 1022 -6.01 -53.48 -22.65
C ASN A 1022 -6.19 -53.62 -24.17
N ARG A 1023 -7.33 -53.21 -24.75
CA ARG A 1023 -7.59 -53.31 -26.20
C ARG A 1023 -7.31 -52.03 -26.99
N ILE A 1024 -7.43 -50.84 -26.39
CA ILE A 1024 -7.25 -49.56 -27.09
C ILE A 1024 -5.91 -48.90 -26.77
N ILE A 1025 -5.40 -49.06 -25.54
CA ILE A 1025 -4.24 -48.28 -25.05
C ILE A 1025 -2.96 -49.14 -25.04
N LYS A 1026 -3.04 -50.39 -24.56
CA LYS A 1026 -1.89 -51.33 -24.58
C LYS A 1026 -1.51 -51.90 -25.95
N ILE A 1027 -2.20 -51.51 -27.02
CA ILE A 1027 -1.91 -51.95 -28.40
C ILE A 1027 -1.16 -50.85 -29.20
N ASN A 1028 -0.94 -49.67 -28.62
CA ASN A 1028 -0.19 -48.56 -29.26
C ASN A 1028 0.69 -47.77 -28.26
N ILE A 1029 1.52 -48.47 -27.48
CA ILE A 1029 2.75 -47.97 -26.84
C ILE A 1029 3.79 -49.10 -26.91
#